data_AF-L8GL46-F1
#
_entry.id   AF-L8GL46-F1
#
_cell.length_a   1.000
_cell.length_b   1.000
_cell.length_c   1.000
_cell.angle_alpha   90.00
_cell.angle_beta   90.00
_cell.angle_gamma   90.00
#
_symmetry.space_group_name_H-M   'P 1'
#
loop_
_entity.id
_entity.type
_entity.pdbx_description
1 polymer ?
#
loop_
_entity_poly.entity_id
_entity_poly.type
_entity_poly.pdbx_seq_one_letter_code
_entity_poly.pdbx_strand_id
1 'polypeptide(L)'
;MFPIRKIVLFKHGVGYFERQKKVTGETDVDLYFKTSEMNDVLKSLTAVDIGGGSVASISYQAKTPVEKQLEQLSLHLNDPLNSLTELLRQAIGAEVALTLFDGGVVEGTVLGLEKVTVVETATEEGSTTPTSKVVEKEVLNLLMEDDSIQAFPVLELESFVFKDTTLRHDLQHLLDVLINAKKKDLKKLTVFAKGEGERTLVASYVIEAPVWKTSYRLLLTPGKSFLQGWALIDNTQDEDWNGVTLTLVSGKPNAFTHDLYSPRFRQRPVLKVNEDAPQKPPKLEDVLPYHSESLLKDAPAILSSLSTSEAQIGQVSSSNSTKFVEPPRPSYSSSAVPPKPTMRSDTVRKIKPVDVFSYAIDKPVTVKRGQSALVPFLSAECSGLSCSLYNEGVNAKNPLMVVRFKNNFDVALDGGPMSIFDEETCIGEAMLETTRKGDEKFVPFGVEMNVLVTSKTDTSYRNVHKVTVNDGRLTTTRYRVYEKEYKFSNKGSKDIADMFLEHRFYKGDYELTETDQPMNKTENFYRFHIKVVHGAETLFTVRERKIEDSVVDFRYVSADQVNSYHALNYIDSNIKDKMVKDIIPLREKIAKENSVINTEDSELRTALSRENSARSEVYRLNNQSAPLTEHQKEQLDTNLKTMMEREGEIRKLKASLKKRRDANEADQTALDRKYAELKYSAELFQPPKAIQVQA
;
A
#
# COMPACT_ATOMS: atom_id res chain seq x y z
N MET A 1 -18.30 -24.51 -36.80
CA MET A 1 -17.84 -23.57 -35.75
C MET A 1 -18.24 -24.13 -34.38
N PHE A 2 -17.47 -23.85 -33.31
CA PHE A 2 -17.79 -24.21 -31.92
C PHE A 2 -18.04 -22.91 -31.12
N PRO A 3 -19.25 -22.35 -31.20
CA PRO A 3 -19.51 -20.99 -30.72
C PRO A 3 -19.51 -20.90 -29.20
N ILE A 4 -19.00 -19.79 -28.67
CA ILE A 4 -19.19 -19.37 -27.28
C ILE A 4 -20.70 -19.15 -27.04
N ARG A 5 -21.22 -19.71 -25.94
CA ARG A 5 -22.62 -19.52 -25.50
C ARG A 5 -22.73 -18.81 -24.16
N LYS A 6 -21.73 -18.93 -23.30
CA LYS A 6 -21.73 -18.33 -21.96
C LYS A 6 -20.35 -17.81 -21.61
N ILE A 7 -20.33 -16.64 -20.98
CA ILE A 7 -19.12 -15.93 -20.53
C ILE A 7 -19.33 -15.51 -19.08
N VAL A 8 -18.34 -15.73 -18.23
CA VAL A 8 -18.27 -15.17 -16.89
C VAL A 8 -17.00 -14.33 -16.77
N LEU A 9 -17.13 -13.02 -16.61
CA LEU A 9 -16.00 -12.10 -16.47
C LEU A 9 -15.78 -11.77 -14.99
N PHE A 10 -14.53 -11.83 -14.54
CA PHE A 10 -14.16 -11.66 -13.13
C PHE A 10 -13.22 -10.47 -12.93
N LYS A 11 -13.34 -9.77 -11.79
CA LYS A 11 -12.48 -8.61 -11.47
C LYS A 11 -10.98 -8.89 -11.27
N HIS A 12 -10.56 -10.15 -11.20
CA HIS A 12 -9.14 -10.56 -11.15
C HIS A 12 -8.45 -10.70 -12.53
N GLY A 13 -9.04 -10.24 -13.63
CA GLY A 13 -8.40 -10.21 -14.95
C GLY A 13 -8.51 -11.51 -15.75
N VAL A 14 -9.60 -12.24 -15.53
CA VAL A 14 -9.79 -13.61 -16.05
C VAL A 14 -11.25 -13.78 -16.49
N GLY A 15 -11.46 -14.50 -17.59
CA GLY A 15 -12.77 -14.88 -18.10
C GLY A 15 -12.92 -16.40 -18.17
N TYR A 16 -14.06 -16.91 -17.73
CA TYR A 16 -14.52 -18.27 -18.02
C TYR A 16 -15.39 -18.24 -19.28
N PHE A 17 -15.11 -19.13 -20.21
CA PHE A 17 -15.81 -19.23 -21.49
C PHE A 17 -16.32 -20.66 -21.67
N GLU A 18 -17.57 -20.78 -22.10
CA GLU A 18 -18.25 -22.05 -22.33
C GLU A 18 -18.78 -22.06 -23.77
N ARG A 19 -18.32 -23.03 -24.55
CA ARG A 19 -18.70 -23.26 -25.95
C ARG A 19 -19.62 -24.47 -26.04
N GLN A 20 -20.58 -24.42 -26.95
CA GLN A 20 -21.54 -25.51 -27.16
C GLN A 20 -21.74 -25.78 -28.66
N LYS A 21 -21.63 -27.05 -29.07
CA LYS A 21 -21.83 -27.48 -30.46
C LYS A 21 -22.59 -28.81 -30.48
N LYS A 22 -23.60 -28.91 -31.34
CA LYS A 22 -24.23 -30.19 -31.70
C LYS A 22 -23.32 -30.97 -32.65
N VAL A 23 -23.09 -32.24 -32.37
CA VAL A 23 -22.24 -33.16 -33.15
C VAL A 23 -23.00 -34.47 -33.39
N THR A 24 -22.62 -35.21 -34.43
CA THR A 24 -23.30 -36.45 -34.83
C THR A 24 -22.26 -37.54 -35.09
N GLY A 25 -22.42 -38.70 -34.44
CA GLY A 25 -21.43 -39.79 -34.53
C GLY A 25 -20.06 -39.39 -33.98
N GLU A 26 -19.00 -40.15 -34.31
CA GLU A 26 -17.62 -39.79 -33.99
C GLU A 26 -17.21 -38.50 -34.72
N THR A 27 -16.60 -37.56 -34.01
CA THR A 27 -16.29 -36.22 -34.53
C THR A 27 -15.16 -35.56 -33.77
N ASP A 28 -14.26 -34.95 -34.53
CA ASP A 28 -13.19 -34.10 -34.00
C ASP A 28 -13.66 -32.64 -33.99
N VAL A 29 -13.33 -31.92 -32.91
CA VAL A 29 -13.69 -30.51 -32.76
C VAL A 29 -12.47 -29.67 -32.43
N ASP A 30 -12.18 -28.76 -33.35
CA ASP A 30 -11.04 -27.86 -33.27
C ASP A 30 -11.37 -26.56 -32.50
N LEU A 31 -10.41 -26.15 -31.67
CA LEU A 31 -10.34 -24.92 -30.90
C LEU A 31 -9.01 -24.22 -31.21
N TYR A 32 -9.00 -22.89 -31.12
CA TYR A 32 -7.83 -22.06 -31.41
C TYR A 32 -7.63 -21.05 -30.28
N PHE A 33 -6.40 -20.95 -29.77
CA PHE A 33 -6.03 -20.11 -28.63
C PHE A 33 -4.70 -19.41 -28.89
N LYS A 34 -4.45 -18.24 -28.30
CA LYS A 34 -3.12 -17.59 -28.38
C LYS A 34 -2.07 -18.39 -27.60
N THR A 35 -0.78 -18.28 -27.93
CA THR A 35 0.29 -18.92 -27.13
C THR A 35 0.29 -18.47 -25.68
N SER A 36 -0.05 -17.19 -25.42
CA SER A 36 -0.19 -16.66 -24.06
C SER A 36 -1.33 -17.33 -23.27
N GLU A 37 -2.43 -17.66 -23.95
CA GLU A 37 -3.64 -18.26 -23.36
C GLU A 37 -3.45 -19.77 -23.04
N MET A 38 -2.53 -20.46 -23.75
CA MET A 38 -2.35 -21.91 -23.64
C MET A 38 -2.12 -22.43 -22.21
N ASN A 39 -1.39 -21.68 -21.37
CA ASN A 39 -1.13 -22.10 -19.98
C ASN A 39 -2.41 -22.12 -19.12
N ASP A 40 -3.31 -21.15 -19.32
CA ASP A 40 -4.58 -21.11 -18.59
C ASP A 40 -5.60 -22.10 -19.17
N VAL A 41 -5.61 -22.29 -20.49
CA VAL A 41 -6.41 -23.33 -21.15
C VAL A 41 -6.01 -24.72 -20.66
N LEU A 42 -4.72 -25.09 -20.72
CA LEU A 42 -4.26 -26.41 -20.26
C LEU A 42 -4.51 -26.66 -18.77
N LYS A 43 -4.55 -25.60 -17.95
CA LYS A 43 -4.88 -25.65 -16.52
C LYS A 43 -6.37 -25.85 -16.21
N SER A 44 -7.26 -25.51 -17.15
CA SER A 44 -8.70 -25.32 -16.86
C SER A 44 -9.67 -25.98 -17.85
N LEU A 45 -9.19 -26.44 -19.00
CA LEU A 45 -10.03 -26.98 -20.07
C LEU A 45 -10.76 -28.25 -19.60
N THR A 46 -12.08 -28.20 -19.72
CA THR A 46 -12.98 -29.32 -19.55
C THR A 46 -13.73 -29.53 -20.87
N ALA A 47 -13.93 -30.78 -21.25
CA ALA A 47 -14.73 -31.17 -22.41
C ALA A 47 -15.69 -32.28 -21.97
N VAL A 48 -16.99 -32.09 -22.23
CA VAL A 48 -18.06 -32.98 -21.77
C VAL A 48 -19.02 -33.24 -22.92
N ASP A 49 -19.32 -34.51 -23.16
CA ASP A 49 -20.39 -34.91 -24.07
C ASP A 49 -21.71 -35.07 -23.29
N ILE A 50 -22.70 -34.26 -23.65
CA ILE A 50 -24.05 -34.30 -23.12
C ILE A 50 -24.92 -35.02 -24.16
N GLY A 51 -25.01 -36.33 -24.01
CA GLY A 51 -25.69 -37.25 -24.92
C GLY A 51 -25.34 -38.72 -24.77
N GLY A 52 -24.43 -39.09 -23.84
CA GLY A 52 -24.01 -40.47 -23.61
C GLY A 52 -22.72 -40.86 -24.34
N GLY A 53 -22.06 -39.92 -25.03
CA GLY A 53 -20.74 -40.12 -25.59
C GLY A 53 -19.60 -39.94 -24.60
N SER A 54 -18.36 -40.04 -25.10
CA SER A 54 -17.14 -39.78 -24.33
C SER A 54 -16.13 -38.95 -25.12
N VAL A 55 -15.31 -38.18 -24.38
CA VAL A 55 -14.11 -37.52 -24.93
C VAL A 55 -12.95 -38.49 -24.80
N ALA A 56 -12.38 -38.91 -25.93
CA ALA A 56 -11.32 -39.92 -25.96
C ALA A 56 -9.95 -39.33 -25.61
N SER A 57 -9.64 -38.15 -26.15
CA SER A 57 -8.40 -37.42 -25.90
C SER A 57 -8.53 -35.95 -26.31
N ILE A 58 -7.54 -35.16 -25.90
CA ILE A 58 -7.33 -33.79 -26.36
C ILE A 58 -5.88 -33.69 -26.84
N SER A 59 -5.67 -33.23 -28.07
CA SER A 59 -4.34 -32.99 -28.64
C SER A 59 -4.13 -31.49 -28.88
N TYR A 60 -2.89 -31.03 -28.78
CA TYR A 60 -2.53 -29.63 -29.01
C TYR A 60 -1.16 -29.52 -29.69
N GLN A 61 -0.97 -28.49 -30.50
CA GLN A 61 0.33 -28.20 -31.12
C GLN A 61 1.34 -27.78 -30.05
N ALA A 62 2.42 -28.54 -29.88
CA ALA A 62 3.45 -28.23 -28.89
C ALA A 62 4.25 -26.96 -29.25
N LYS A 63 4.77 -26.26 -28.23
CA LYS A 63 5.72 -25.17 -28.41
C LYS A 63 7.12 -25.73 -28.67
N THR A 64 7.41 -26.13 -29.91
CA THR A 64 8.80 -26.26 -30.35
C THR A 64 9.39 -24.85 -30.40
N PRO A 65 10.50 -24.54 -29.70
CA PRO A 65 11.18 -23.26 -29.83
C PRO A 65 11.61 -23.06 -31.27
N VAL A 66 11.40 -21.86 -31.82
CA VAL A 66 11.77 -21.55 -33.23
C VAL A 66 13.27 -21.76 -33.42
N GLU A 67 14.05 -21.41 -32.40
CA GLU A 67 15.50 -21.60 -32.32
C GLU A 67 15.88 -23.07 -32.56
N LYS A 68 15.16 -24.02 -31.96
CA LYS A 68 15.40 -25.46 -32.15
C LYS A 68 14.96 -26.00 -33.51
N GLN A 69 14.06 -25.31 -34.20
CA GLN A 69 13.68 -25.66 -35.58
C GLN A 69 14.71 -25.10 -36.57
N LEU A 70 15.26 -23.91 -36.28
CA LEU A 70 16.33 -23.29 -37.07
C LEU A 70 17.68 -24.00 -36.88
N GLU A 71 18.01 -24.48 -35.67
CA GLU A 71 19.20 -25.31 -35.36
C GLU A 71 19.26 -26.63 -36.15
N GLN A 72 18.14 -27.07 -36.74
CA GLN A 72 18.05 -28.35 -37.48
C GLN A 72 18.19 -28.19 -39.00
N LEU A 73 18.25 -26.96 -39.51
CA LEU A 73 18.30 -26.67 -40.94
C LEU A 73 19.75 -26.47 -41.42
N SER A 74 20.04 -26.91 -42.64
CA SER A 74 21.38 -26.78 -43.25
C SER A 74 21.71 -25.35 -43.70
N LEU A 75 20.71 -24.46 -43.70
CA LEU A 75 20.79 -23.08 -44.19
C LEU A 75 20.25 -22.11 -43.14
N HIS A 76 20.93 -20.99 -42.99
CA HIS A 76 20.59 -19.90 -42.07
C HIS A 76 20.57 -18.55 -42.80
N LEU A 77 19.73 -17.62 -42.34
CA LEU A 77 19.65 -16.25 -42.83
C LEU A 77 19.70 -15.31 -41.63
N ASN A 78 20.88 -14.80 -41.33
CA ASN A 78 21.13 -13.99 -40.14
C ASN A 78 21.10 -12.48 -40.44
N ASP A 79 21.46 -12.07 -41.67
CA ASP A 79 21.41 -10.66 -42.09
C ASP A 79 20.40 -10.41 -43.23
N PRO A 80 19.28 -9.72 -42.97
CA PRO A 80 18.33 -9.32 -44.01
C PRO A 80 18.93 -8.48 -45.14
N LEU A 81 20.03 -7.74 -44.89
CA LEU A 81 20.67 -6.86 -45.87
C LEU A 81 21.60 -7.61 -46.84
N ASN A 82 22.09 -8.80 -46.46
CA ASN A 82 23.07 -9.59 -47.22
C ASN A 82 22.60 -11.04 -47.50
N SER A 83 21.29 -11.29 -47.40
CA SER A 83 20.70 -12.64 -47.47
C SER A 83 21.11 -13.50 -48.67
N LEU A 84 21.26 -12.93 -49.88
CA LEU A 84 21.71 -13.67 -51.06
C LEU A 84 23.19 -14.10 -50.95
N THR A 85 24.06 -13.20 -50.49
CA THR A 85 25.50 -13.45 -50.43
C THR A 85 25.85 -14.36 -49.24
N GLU A 86 25.07 -14.28 -48.15
CA GLU A 86 25.08 -15.23 -47.03
C GLU A 86 24.65 -16.65 -47.49
N LEU A 87 23.61 -16.75 -48.32
CA LEU A 87 23.14 -18.01 -48.89
C LEU A 87 24.17 -18.63 -49.85
N LEU A 88 24.76 -17.83 -50.75
CA LEU A 88 25.82 -18.28 -51.68
C LEU A 88 27.12 -18.70 -50.96
N ARG A 89 27.42 -18.12 -49.79
CA ARG A 89 28.56 -18.57 -48.94
C ARG A 89 28.29 -19.90 -48.25
N GLN A 90 27.03 -20.21 -47.92
CA GLN A 90 26.62 -21.52 -47.39
C GLN A 90 26.45 -22.58 -48.48
N ALA A 91 26.34 -22.17 -49.75
CA ALA A 91 26.18 -23.04 -50.91
C ALA A 91 27.45 -23.79 -51.34
N ILE A 92 28.61 -23.62 -50.68
CA ILE A 92 29.88 -24.23 -51.10
C ILE A 92 29.75 -25.75 -51.16
N GLY A 93 30.06 -26.33 -52.32
CA GLY A 93 29.90 -27.75 -52.63
C GLY A 93 28.51 -28.14 -53.18
N ALA A 94 27.56 -27.21 -53.30
CA ALA A 94 26.27 -27.47 -53.94
C ALA A 94 26.33 -27.28 -55.47
N GLU A 95 25.69 -28.18 -56.20
CA GLU A 95 25.40 -27.99 -57.63
C GLU A 95 24.30 -26.94 -57.83
N VAL A 96 24.53 -26.03 -58.76
CA VAL A 96 23.65 -24.89 -59.04
C VAL A 96 23.48 -24.66 -60.54
N ALA A 97 22.32 -24.13 -60.91
CA ALA A 97 22.04 -23.58 -62.23
C ALA A 97 21.86 -22.06 -62.10
N LEU A 98 22.63 -21.30 -62.87
CA LEU A 98 22.57 -19.85 -62.99
C LEU A 98 21.83 -19.46 -64.27
N THR A 99 21.04 -18.40 -64.21
CA THR A 99 20.56 -17.66 -65.39
C THR A 99 21.19 -16.27 -65.37
N LEU A 100 21.86 -15.89 -66.44
CA LEU A 100 22.49 -14.59 -66.63
C LEU A 100 21.53 -13.66 -67.40
N PHE A 101 21.64 -12.34 -67.17
CA PHE A 101 20.76 -11.35 -67.84
C PHE A 101 20.92 -11.29 -69.37
N ASP A 102 21.96 -11.90 -69.95
CA ASP A 102 22.14 -12.05 -71.40
C ASP A 102 21.38 -13.27 -71.98
N GLY A 103 20.69 -14.04 -71.13
CA GLY A 103 19.99 -15.28 -71.47
C GLY A 103 20.86 -16.54 -71.37
N GLY A 104 22.13 -16.42 -70.96
CA GLY A 104 23.01 -17.54 -70.70
C GLY A 104 22.52 -18.40 -69.53
N VAL A 105 22.57 -19.71 -69.69
CA VAL A 105 22.35 -20.68 -68.60
C VAL A 105 23.64 -21.43 -68.34
N VAL A 106 24.07 -21.46 -67.09
CA VAL A 106 25.35 -22.03 -66.65
C VAL A 106 25.09 -22.99 -65.49
N GLU A 107 25.63 -24.20 -65.55
CA GLU A 107 25.53 -25.17 -64.45
C GLU A 107 26.95 -25.52 -63.94
N GLY A 108 27.07 -25.68 -62.62
CA GLY A 108 28.34 -26.02 -61.98
C GLY A 108 28.22 -26.18 -60.46
N THR A 109 29.32 -26.56 -59.81
CA THR A 109 29.40 -26.69 -58.34
C THR A 109 29.99 -25.42 -57.73
N VAL A 110 29.35 -24.84 -56.71
CA VAL A 110 29.84 -23.63 -56.04
C VAL A 110 31.15 -23.91 -55.30
N LEU A 111 32.21 -23.21 -55.68
CA LEU A 111 33.49 -23.21 -54.95
C LEU A 111 33.52 -22.14 -53.86
N GLY A 112 32.90 -20.98 -54.10
CA GLY A 112 32.78 -19.92 -53.12
C GLY A 112 32.49 -18.54 -53.70
N LEU A 113 32.31 -17.56 -52.80
CA LEU A 113 32.02 -16.18 -53.12
C LEU A 113 33.20 -15.27 -52.74
N GLU A 114 33.85 -14.68 -53.75
CA GLU A 114 35.06 -13.87 -53.60
C GLU A 114 34.77 -12.38 -53.84
N LYS A 115 35.53 -11.51 -53.17
CA LYS A 115 35.53 -10.06 -53.40
C LYS A 115 36.68 -9.69 -54.31
N VAL A 116 36.38 -9.27 -55.52
CA VAL A 116 37.37 -8.81 -56.51
C VAL A 116 37.32 -7.30 -56.61
N THR A 117 38.47 -6.67 -56.39
CA THR A 117 38.64 -5.22 -56.52
C THR A 117 38.84 -4.87 -57.99
N VAL A 118 37.84 -4.24 -58.61
CA VAL A 118 37.89 -3.80 -60.01
C VAL A 118 38.12 -2.30 -60.07
N VAL A 119 39.03 -1.87 -60.95
CA VAL A 119 39.23 -0.44 -61.24
C VAL A 119 38.37 -0.07 -62.44
N GLU A 120 37.26 0.61 -62.18
CA GLU A 120 36.37 1.12 -63.23
C GLU A 120 36.78 2.53 -63.63
N THR A 121 37.16 2.72 -64.90
CA THR A 121 37.37 4.05 -65.47
C THR A 121 36.04 4.62 -65.93
N ALA A 122 35.45 5.52 -65.15
CA ALA A 122 34.30 6.30 -65.57
C ALA A 122 34.76 7.62 -66.23
N THR A 123 34.24 7.92 -67.41
CA THR A 123 34.18 9.30 -67.92
C THR A 123 32.81 9.85 -67.57
N GLU A 124 32.75 10.74 -66.57
CA GLU A 124 31.57 11.57 -66.34
C GLU A 124 31.30 12.43 -67.60
N GLU A 125 30.03 12.52 -68.02
CA GLU A 125 29.65 13.34 -69.18
C GLU A 125 30.06 14.81 -68.95
N GLY A 126 31.12 15.24 -69.66
CA GLY A 126 31.69 16.59 -69.56
C GLY A 126 33.12 16.68 -69.02
N SER A 127 33.72 15.58 -68.54
CA SER A 127 35.12 15.54 -68.09
C SER A 127 36.05 14.85 -69.09
N THR A 128 37.19 15.46 -69.42
CA THR A 128 38.24 14.88 -70.30
C THR A 128 39.33 14.11 -69.56
N THR A 129 39.30 14.05 -68.22
CA THR A 129 40.18 13.21 -67.42
C THR A 129 39.40 12.02 -66.87
N PRO A 130 39.76 10.76 -67.19
CA PRO A 130 39.07 9.59 -66.66
C PRO A 130 39.31 9.45 -65.17
N THR A 131 38.24 9.38 -64.38
CA THR A 131 38.29 9.13 -62.95
C THR A 131 38.25 7.62 -62.71
N SER A 132 39.40 7.04 -62.41
CA SER A 132 39.51 5.64 -61.98
C SER A 132 38.88 5.47 -60.60
N LYS A 133 37.70 4.86 -60.55
CA LYS A 133 37.01 4.51 -59.30
C LYS A 133 37.32 3.06 -58.97
N VAL A 134 37.84 2.83 -57.76
CA VAL A 134 38.02 1.47 -57.23
C VAL A 134 36.67 0.99 -56.69
N VAL A 135 36.17 -0.13 -57.20
CA VAL A 135 34.89 -0.74 -56.82
C VAL A 135 35.12 -2.20 -56.46
N GLU A 136 34.70 -2.60 -55.26
CA GLU A 136 34.62 -4.03 -54.90
C GLU A 136 33.40 -4.66 -55.58
N LYS A 137 33.60 -5.74 -56.33
CA LYS A 137 32.52 -6.60 -56.86
C LYS A 137 32.60 -7.97 -56.23
N GLU A 138 31.46 -8.59 -55.92
CA GLU A 138 31.42 -9.99 -55.51
C GLU A 138 31.22 -10.89 -56.73
N VAL A 139 32.05 -11.92 -56.85
CA VAL A 139 32.00 -12.93 -57.92
C VAL A 139 31.78 -14.32 -57.31
N LEU A 140 30.87 -15.08 -57.91
CA LEU A 140 30.59 -16.47 -57.59
C LEU A 140 31.47 -17.36 -58.46
N ASN A 141 32.37 -18.11 -57.82
CA ASN A 141 33.25 -19.06 -58.50
C ASN A 141 32.57 -20.43 -58.58
N LEU A 142 32.40 -20.96 -59.80
CA LEU A 142 31.87 -22.30 -60.06
C LEU A 142 32.96 -23.22 -60.63
N LEU A 143 32.94 -24.49 -60.20
CA LEU A 143 33.59 -25.60 -60.90
C LEU A 143 32.61 -26.15 -61.94
N MET A 144 33.02 -26.16 -63.20
CA MET A 144 32.25 -26.58 -64.37
C MET A 144 32.40 -28.08 -64.63
N GLU A 145 31.53 -28.67 -65.48
CA GLU A 145 31.63 -30.09 -65.86
C GLU A 145 32.92 -30.46 -66.62
N ASP A 146 33.61 -29.49 -67.22
CA ASP A 146 34.89 -29.66 -67.92
C ASP A 146 36.13 -29.46 -67.03
N ASP A 147 35.94 -29.54 -65.71
CA ASP A 147 36.92 -29.22 -64.65
C ASP A 147 37.46 -27.77 -64.70
N SER A 148 36.89 -26.88 -65.53
CA SER A 148 37.25 -25.46 -65.54
C SER A 148 36.64 -24.71 -64.36
N ILE A 149 37.33 -23.65 -63.90
CA ILE A 149 36.80 -22.74 -62.88
C ILE A 149 36.41 -21.44 -63.57
N GLN A 150 35.15 -21.03 -63.40
CA GLN A 150 34.59 -19.82 -64.01
C GLN A 150 33.99 -18.91 -62.94
N ALA A 151 34.24 -17.60 -63.07
CA ALA A 151 33.84 -16.58 -62.12
C ALA A 151 32.71 -15.71 -62.69
N PHE A 152 31.56 -15.69 -62.02
CA PHE A 152 30.38 -14.96 -62.46
C PHE A 152 30.08 -13.79 -61.51
N PRO A 153 30.04 -12.53 -61.98
CA PRO A 153 29.66 -11.40 -61.14
C PRO A 153 28.24 -11.59 -60.59
N VAL A 154 28.05 -11.47 -59.28
CA VAL A 154 26.72 -11.69 -58.65
C VAL A 154 25.66 -10.71 -59.17
N LEU A 155 26.07 -9.53 -59.62
CA LEU A 155 25.22 -8.50 -60.24
C LEU A 155 24.71 -8.87 -61.64
N GLU A 156 25.29 -9.88 -62.30
CA GLU A 156 24.91 -10.33 -63.65
C GLU A 156 23.97 -11.55 -63.61
N LEU A 157 23.66 -12.06 -62.41
CA LEU A 157 22.73 -13.16 -62.18
C LEU A 157 21.27 -12.66 -62.20
N GLU A 158 20.48 -13.12 -63.17
CA GLU A 158 19.02 -12.96 -63.19
C GLU A 158 18.35 -13.95 -62.22
N SER A 159 18.81 -15.21 -62.23
CA SER A 159 18.24 -16.29 -61.41
C SER A 159 19.29 -17.30 -60.96
N PHE A 160 19.00 -17.98 -59.85
CA PHE A 160 19.83 -19.00 -59.24
C PHE A 160 18.96 -20.12 -58.70
N VAL A 161 19.32 -21.37 -59.01
CA VAL A 161 18.59 -22.56 -58.56
C VAL A 161 19.59 -23.62 -58.07
N PHE A 162 19.50 -24.00 -56.79
CA PHE A 162 20.15 -25.22 -56.28
C PHE A 162 19.61 -26.43 -57.05
N LYS A 163 20.47 -27.31 -57.60
CA LYS A 163 20.03 -28.56 -58.26
C LYS A 163 19.59 -29.62 -57.23
N ASP A 164 20.21 -29.64 -56.04
CA ASP A 164 19.83 -30.49 -54.91
C ASP A 164 18.40 -30.22 -54.41
N THR A 165 17.58 -31.27 -54.37
CA THR A 165 16.22 -31.27 -53.81
C THR A 165 16.18 -30.93 -52.32
N THR A 166 17.20 -31.34 -51.57
CA THR A 166 17.27 -31.23 -50.10
C THR A 166 17.48 -29.77 -49.71
N LEU A 167 18.50 -29.12 -50.27
CA LEU A 167 18.74 -27.68 -50.05
C LEU A 167 17.55 -26.81 -50.48
N ARG A 168 16.86 -27.14 -51.58
CA ARG A 168 15.61 -26.46 -51.97
C ARG A 168 14.51 -26.64 -50.92
N HIS A 169 14.37 -27.84 -50.34
CA HIS A 169 13.37 -28.11 -49.31
C HIS A 169 13.72 -27.41 -47.99
N ASP A 170 14.98 -27.45 -47.55
CA ASP A 170 15.47 -26.75 -46.37
C ASP A 170 15.26 -25.23 -46.48
N LEU A 171 15.55 -24.63 -47.64
CA LEU A 171 15.29 -23.20 -47.89
C LEU A 171 13.80 -22.86 -47.84
N GLN A 172 12.94 -23.69 -48.43
CA GLN A 172 11.49 -23.53 -48.33
C GLN A 172 11.01 -23.65 -46.87
N HIS A 173 11.50 -24.65 -46.12
CA HIS A 173 11.15 -24.85 -44.73
C HIS A 173 11.63 -23.70 -43.84
N LEU A 174 12.85 -23.17 -44.08
CA LEU A 174 13.39 -22.00 -43.40
C LEU A 174 12.46 -20.78 -43.57
N LEU A 175 12.06 -20.49 -44.80
CA LEU A 175 11.16 -19.38 -45.11
C LEU A 175 9.75 -19.59 -44.52
N ASP A 176 9.26 -20.83 -44.50
CA ASP A 176 8.00 -21.19 -43.86
C ASP A 176 8.06 -21.05 -42.32
N VAL A 177 9.15 -21.46 -41.67
CA VAL A 177 9.35 -21.25 -40.23
C VAL A 177 9.40 -19.76 -39.91
N LEU A 178 10.14 -18.97 -40.69
CA LEU A 178 10.25 -17.51 -40.51
C LEU A 178 8.92 -16.77 -40.75
N ILE A 179 8.10 -17.19 -41.72
CA ILE A 179 6.78 -16.57 -41.94
C ILE A 179 5.72 -17.05 -40.95
N ASN A 180 5.82 -18.30 -40.45
CA ASN A 180 4.92 -18.81 -39.42
C ASN A 180 5.26 -18.25 -38.03
N ALA A 181 6.52 -17.87 -37.76
CA ALA A 181 6.89 -17.05 -36.60
C ALA A 181 6.29 -15.63 -36.67
N LYS A 182 5.97 -15.12 -37.87
CA LYS A 182 5.32 -13.81 -38.10
C LYS A 182 3.79 -13.86 -38.22
N LYS A 183 3.21 -15.00 -38.61
CA LYS A 183 1.75 -15.19 -38.74
C LYS A 183 1.12 -15.48 -37.38
N LYS A 184 -0.17 -15.11 -37.25
CA LYS A 184 -0.98 -15.11 -36.02
C LYS A 184 -0.63 -16.24 -35.04
N ASP A 185 -0.39 -15.85 -33.79
CA ASP A 185 -0.01 -16.65 -32.62
C ASP A 185 -1.06 -17.70 -32.15
N LEU A 186 -1.89 -18.22 -33.05
CA LEU A 186 -2.96 -19.15 -32.75
C LEU A 186 -2.45 -20.60 -32.79
N LYS A 187 -2.62 -21.31 -31.67
CA LYS A 187 -2.31 -22.73 -31.51
C LYS A 187 -3.59 -23.54 -31.63
N LYS A 188 -3.52 -24.61 -32.43
CA LYS A 188 -4.63 -25.55 -32.62
C LYS A 188 -4.69 -26.54 -31.46
N LEU A 189 -5.89 -26.75 -30.92
CA LEU A 189 -6.25 -27.79 -29.96
C LEU A 189 -7.45 -28.56 -30.51
N THR A 190 -7.37 -29.89 -30.56
CA THR A 190 -8.41 -30.77 -31.11
C THR A 190 -8.96 -31.68 -30.01
N VAL A 191 -10.28 -31.69 -29.85
CA VAL A 191 -11.02 -32.57 -28.94
C VAL A 191 -11.60 -33.73 -29.74
N PHE A 192 -11.21 -34.96 -29.42
CA PHE A 192 -11.67 -36.18 -30.11
C PHE A 192 -12.87 -36.78 -29.36
N ALA A 193 -14.07 -36.75 -29.94
CA ALA A 193 -15.32 -37.18 -29.28
C ALA A 193 -15.93 -38.44 -29.93
N LYS A 194 -16.07 -39.52 -29.16
CA LYS A 194 -16.60 -40.83 -29.59
C LYS A 194 -18.01 -41.08 -29.07
N GLY A 195 -18.86 -41.72 -29.88
CA GLY A 195 -20.27 -41.98 -29.56
C GLY A 195 -21.19 -41.86 -30.77
N GLU A 196 -22.48 -42.06 -30.55
CA GLU A 196 -23.50 -42.26 -31.59
C GLU A 196 -24.64 -41.23 -31.51
N GLY A 197 -25.44 -41.11 -32.57
CA GLY A 197 -26.59 -40.20 -32.63
C GLY A 197 -26.22 -38.71 -32.64
N GLU A 198 -27.22 -37.85 -32.53
CA GLU A 198 -27.05 -36.39 -32.33
C GLU A 198 -26.88 -36.08 -30.84
N ARG A 199 -25.79 -35.39 -30.48
CA ARG A 199 -25.38 -35.11 -29.10
C ARG A 199 -24.75 -33.73 -28.97
N THR A 200 -24.61 -33.23 -27.75
CA THR A 200 -24.09 -31.89 -27.48
C THR A 200 -22.70 -31.97 -26.85
N LEU A 201 -21.67 -31.49 -27.55
CA LEU A 201 -20.36 -31.27 -26.96
C LEU A 201 -20.32 -29.88 -26.30
N VAL A 202 -19.89 -29.86 -25.04
CA VAL A 202 -19.60 -28.63 -24.28
C VAL A 202 -18.11 -28.60 -23.96
N ALA A 203 -17.46 -27.46 -24.23
CA ALA A 203 -16.08 -27.21 -23.82
C ALA A 203 -16.02 -25.93 -23.00
N SER A 204 -15.46 -26.00 -21.80
CA SER A 204 -15.33 -24.86 -20.90
C SER A 204 -13.91 -24.69 -20.43
N TYR A 205 -13.42 -23.46 -20.46
CA TYR A 205 -12.03 -23.11 -20.13
C TYR A 205 -11.94 -21.69 -19.58
N VAL A 206 -10.76 -21.36 -19.07
CA VAL A 206 -10.44 -20.07 -18.47
C VAL A 206 -9.23 -19.48 -19.19
N ILE A 207 -9.27 -18.18 -19.49
CA ILE A 207 -8.18 -17.40 -20.08
C ILE A 207 -8.11 -16.00 -19.47
N GLU A 208 -6.97 -15.33 -19.61
CA GLU A 208 -6.82 -13.90 -19.34
C GLU A 208 -7.89 -13.10 -20.09
N ALA A 209 -8.55 -12.18 -19.39
CA ALA A 209 -9.57 -11.30 -19.96
C ALA A 209 -9.55 -9.91 -19.30
N PRO A 210 -9.85 -8.82 -20.03
CA PRO A 210 -9.90 -7.49 -19.45
C PRO A 210 -10.84 -7.40 -18.25
N VAL A 211 -10.39 -6.69 -17.21
CA VAL A 211 -11.21 -6.41 -16.02
C VAL A 211 -12.38 -5.52 -16.41
N TRP A 212 -13.60 -6.06 -16.27
CA TRP A 212 -14.84 -5.33 -16.45
C TRP A 212 -14.99 -4.22 -15.39
N LYS A 213 -15.56 -3.07 -15.78
CA LYS A 213 -15.61 -1.85 -14.96
C LYS A 213 -17.06 -1.41 -14.73
N THR A 214 -17.38 -0.99 -13.52
CA THR A 214 -18.67 -0.40 -13.16
C THR A 214 -18.72 1.09 -13.50
N SER A 215 -19.91 1.57 -13.88
CA SER A 215 -20.24 2.99 -14.03
C SER A 215 -21.70 3.18 -13.65
N TYR A 216 -21.98 4.18 -12.82
CA TYR A 216 -23.32 4.48 -12.33
C TYR A 216 -23.83 5.81 -12.89
N ARG A 217 -25.14 5.90 -13.08
CA ARG A 217 -25.85 7.15 -13.35
C ARG A 217 -26.97 7.23 -12.33
N LEU A 218 -26.94 8.24 -11.47
CA LEU A 218 -27.98 8.52 -10.52
C LEU A 218 -28.80 9.71 -11.02
N LEU A 219 -30.07 9.45 -11.28
CA LEU A 219 -31.06 10.48 -11.58
C LEU A 219 -31.82 10.82 -10.29
N LEU A 220 -31.68 12.07 -9.86
CA LEU A 220 -32.45 12.65 -8.76
C LEU A 220 -33.74 13.24 -9.34
N THR A 221 -34.88 12.93 -8.75
CA THR A 221 -36.15 13.65 -8.99
C THR A 221 -36.89 13.89 -7.67
N PRO A 222 -37.78 14.90 -7.58
CA PRO A 222 -38.51 15.18 -6.35
C PRO A 222 -39.29 13.96 -5.81
N GLY A 223 -38.85 13.45 -4.66
CA GLY A 223 -39.47 12.31 -3.96
C GLY A 223 -39.10 10.91 -4.47
N LYS A 224 -38.36 10.78 -5.58
CA LYS A 224 -37.87 9.49 -6.11
C LYS A 224 -36.52 9.65 -6.80
N SER A 225 -35.59 8.73 -6.56
CA SER A 225 -34.32 8.68 -7.30
C SER A 225 -34.20 7.37 -8.06
N PHE A 226 -33.44 7.35 -9.15
CA PHE A 226 -33.29 6.20 -10.02
C PHE A 226 -31.81 5.93 -10.31
N LEU A 227 -31.36 4.69 -10.09
CA LEU A 227 -29.98 4.29 -10.32
C LEU A 227 -29.89 3.36 -11.54
N GLN A 228 -29.01 3.70 -12.47
CA GLN A 228 -28.58 2.81 -13.54
C GLN A 228 -27.13 2.37 -13.31
N GLY A 229 -26.91 1.06 -13.20
CA GLY A 229 -25.60 0.43 -13.16
C GLY A 229 -25.24 -0.17 -14.52
N TRP A 230 -24.09 0.26 -15.06
CA TRP A 230 -23.56 -0.16 -16.34
C TRP A 230 -22.20 -0.83 -16.16
N ALA A 231 -21.98 -1.92 -16.89
CA ALA A 231 -20.71 -2.62 -16.97
C ALA A 231 -20.05 -2.34 -18.32
N LEU A 232 -18.85 -1.77 -18.30
CA LEU A 232 -17.97 -1.73 -19.45
C LEU A 232 -17.25 -3.08 -19.55
N ILE A 233 -17.39 -3.73 -20.71
CA ILE A 233 -16.74 -5.00 -21.04
C ILE A 233 -15.99 -4.86 -22.38
N ASP A 234 -14.88 -5.57 -22.52
CA ASP A 234 -14.00 -5.49 -23.69
C ASP A 234 -13.84 -6.89 -24.32
N ASN A 235 -14.18 -7.06 -25.60
CA ASN A 235 -13.94 -8.32 -26.33
C ASN A 235 -12.56 -8.28 -27.04
N THR A 236 -11.53 -8.79 -26.37
CA THR A 236 -10.16 -8.93 -26.89
C THR A 236 -9.87 -10.28 -27.57
N GLN A 237 -10.91 -11.08 -27.82
CA GLN A 237 -10.81 -12.35 -28.54
C GLN A 237 -10.90 -12.11 -30.06
N ASP A 238 -10.36 -13.04 -30.88
CA ASP A 238 -10.38 -12.93 -32.35
C ASP A 238 -11.71 -13.41 -32.98
N GLU A 239 -12.78 -13.53 -32.18
CA GLU A 239 -14.12 -13.92 -32.60
C GLU A 239 -15.22 -13.02 -32.00
N ASP A 240 -16.36 -12.96 -32.69
CA ASP A 240 -17.53 -12.20 -32.26
C ASP A 240 -18.34 -12.98 -31.22
N TRP A 241 -18.66 -12.34 -30.09
CA TRP A 241 -19.65 -12.85 -29.14
C TRP A 241 -21.04 -12.62 -29.74
N ASN A 242 -21.83 -13.67 -29.92
CA ASN A 242 -23.12 -13.63 -30.61
C ASN A 242 -24.24 -14.20 -29.72
N GLY A 243 -25.00 -13.32 -29.06
CA GLY A 243 -26.09 -13.70 -28.16
C GLY A 243 -25.63 -14.58 -26.99
N VAL A 244 -24.52 -14.22 -26.35
CA VAL A 244 -23.95 -14.97 -25.22
C VAL A 244 -24.68 -14.64 -23.92
N THR A 245 -24.80 -15.63 -23.03
CA THR A 245 -25.21 -15.41 -21.65
C THR A 245 -24.01 -14.85 -20.87
N LEU A 246 -24.12 -13.60 -20.41
CA LEU A 246 -23.05 -12.93 -19.67
C LEU A 246 -23.33 -12.93 -18.16
N THR A 247 -22.31 -13.23 -17.37
CA THR A 247 -22.31 -13.00 -15.91
C THR A 247 -21.06 -12.23 -15.52
N LEU A 248 -21.23 -11.23 -14.66
CA LEU A 248 -20.15 -10.38 -14.17
C LEU A 248 -19.90 -10.70 -12.69
N VAL A 249 -18.65 -10.90 -12.32
CA VAL A 249 -18.27 -11.33 -10.97
C VAL A 249 -17.32 -10.32 -10.34
N SER A 250 -17.73 -9.78 -9.20
CA SER A 250 -17.01 -8.73 -8.46
C SER A 250 -15.97 -9.27 -7.47
N GLY A 251 -15.90 -10.59 -7.28
CA GLY A 251 -14.96 -11.23 -6.38
C GLY A 251 -13.50 -11.11 -6.82
N LYS A 252 -12.58 -11.24 -5.86
CA LYS A 252 -11.13 -11.35 -6.07
C LYS A 252 -10.61 -12.74 -5.62
N PRO A 253 -10.96 -13.84 -6.31
CA PRO A 253 -10.26 -15.11 -6.09
C PRO A 253 -8.81 -15.00 -6.61
N ASN A 254 -7.95 -15.94 -6.21
CA ASN A 254 -6.55 -15.96 -6.64
C ASN A 254 -6.44 -16.48 -8.08
N ALA A 255 -5.70 -15.76 -8.92
CA ALA A 255 -5.25 -16.22 -10.24
C ALA A 255 -3.71 -16.16 -10.30
N PHE A 256 -3.10 -17.13 -10.98
CA PHE A 256 -1.66 -17.22 -11.18
C PHE A 256 -1.35 -17.93 -12.50
N THR A 257 -0.24 -17.56 -13.13
CA THR A 257 0.31 -18.23 -14.30
C THR A 257 1.23 -19.38 -13.88
N HIS A 258 1.25 -20.45 -14.66
CA HIS A 258 2.19 -21.56 -14.50
C HIS A 258 2.51 -22.11 -15.88
N ASP A 259 3.79 -22.31 -16.20
CA ASP A 259 4.17 -22.81 -17.53
C ASP A 259 3.92 -24.31 -17.67
N LEU A 260 2.75 -24.64 -18.23
CA LEU A 260 2.32 -25.99 -18.60
C LEU A 260 2.57 -26.28 -20.09
N TYR A 261 2.77 -25.25 -20.91
CA TYR A 261 2.83 -25.37 -22.36
C TYR A 261 4.24 -25.67 -22.90
N SER A 262 5.30 -25.11 -22.27
CA SER A 262 6.67 -25.36 -22.72
C SER A 262 7.15 -26.78 -22.34
N PRO A 263 7.65 -27.60 -23.29
CA PRO A 263 8.23 -28.90 -22.98
C PRO A 263 9.48 -28.76 -22.10
N ARG A 264 9.48 -29.39 -20.91
CA ARG A 264 10.61 -29.34 -19.97
C ARG A 264 11.59 -30.50 -20.23
N PHE A 265 12.75 -30.19 -20.78
CA PHE A 265 13.85 -31.15 -20.97
C PHE A 265 14.81 -31.08 -19.77
N ARG A 266 15.18 -32.25 -19.22
CA ARG A 266 16.37 -32.35 -18.35
C ARG A 266 17.56 -32.76 -19.22
N GLN A 267 18.71 -32.11 -19.05
CA GLN A 267 19.96 -32.61 -19.61
C GLN A 267 20.24 -33.99 -19.00
N ARG A 268 20.39 -35.00 -19.85
CA ARG A 268 20.83 -36.33 -19.43
C ARG A 268 22.35 -36.29 -19.34
N PRO A 269 22.97 -36.72 -18.22
CA PRO A 269 24.42 -36.82 -18.15
C PRO A 269 24.89 -37.83 -19.20
N VAL A 270 25.82 -37.41 -20.06
CA VAL A 270 26.48 -38.31 -21.01
C VAL A 270 27.51 -39.12 -20.23
N LEU A 271 27.18 -40.39 -19.96
CA LEU A 271 28.15 -41.37 -19.48
C LEU A 271 29.15 -41.63 -20.62
N LYS A 272 30.29 -40.92 -20.57
CA LYS A 272 31.47 -41.34 -21.34
C LYS A 272 31.91 -42.68 -20.78
N VAL A 273 31.84 -43.72 -21.60
CA VAL A 273 32.42 -45.03 -21.27
C VAL A 273 33.94 -44.82 -21.26
N ASN A 274 34.55 -44.84 -20.08
CA ASN A 274 36.00 -44.92 -19.97
C ASN A 274 36.40 -46.37 -20.27
N GLU A 275 37.16 -46.56 -21.34
CA GLU A 275 37.96 -47.78 -21.50
C GLU A 275 39.05 -47.83 -20.42
N ASP A 276 39.49 -49.04 -20.07
CA ASP A 276 40.14 -49.35 -18.78
C ASP A 276 41.38 -48.52 -18.42
N ALA A 277 41.40 -48.00 -17.19
CA ALA A 277 42.62 -47.63 -16.48
C ALA A 277 42.49 -48.00 -14.98
N PRO A 278 43.54 -48.58 -14.35
CA PRO A 278 43.39 -49.36 -13.12
C PRO A 278 43.11 -48.54 -11.85
N GLN A 279 42.31 -49.15 -10.98
CA GLN A 279 41.85 -48.64 -9.69
C GLN A 279 43.01 -48.36 -8.70
N LYS A 280 43.00 -47.18 -8.07
CA LYS A 280 43.74 -46.93 -6.80
C LYS A 280 42.78 -47.04 -5.60
N PRO A 281 43.24 -47.52 -4.44
CA PRO A 281 42.38 -47.76 -3.29
C PRO A 281 41.85 -46.44 -2.68
N PRO A 282 40.64 -46.46 -2.07
CA PRO A 282 40.03 -45.27 -1.51
C PRO A 282 40.77 -44.78 -0.26
N LYS A 283 40.95 -43.45 -0.16
CA LYS A 283 41.17 -42.80 1.13
C LYS A 283 39.81 -42.46 1.71
N LEU A 284 39.52 -43.00 2.89
CA LEU A 284 38.40 -42.55 3.72
C LEU A 284 38.88 -41.34 4.54
N GLU A 285 38.04 -40.33 4.68
CA GLU A 285 38.34 -39.12 5.47
C GLU A 285 37.32 -38.99 6.60
N ASP A 286 37.79 -38.63 7.80
CA ASP A 286 37.06 -38.82 9.06
C ASP A 286 36.05 -37.70 9.38
N VAL A 287 35.10 -38.04 10.26
CA VAL A 287 34.02 -37.17 10.72
C VAL A 287 34.53 -36.06 11.64
N LEU A 288 34.06 -34.81 11.42
CA LEU A 288 34.24 -33.71 12.37
C LEU A 288 32.94 -33.40 13.14
N PRO A 289 32.93 -33.52 14.49
CA PRO A 289 31.85 -33.07 15.35
C PRO A 289 31.97 -31.59 15.77
N TYR A 290 30.89 -31.08 16.34
CA TYR A 290 30.69 -29.71 16.82
C TYR A 290 31.09 -29.57 18.31
N HIS A 291 31.87 -28.54 18.72
CA HIS A 291 31.54 -27.63 19.84
C HIS A 291 32.66 -26.69 20.37
N SER A 292 32.17 -25.52 20.85
CA SER A 292 32.56 -24.78 22.07
C SER A 292 33.75 -23.79 22.07
N GLU A 293 33.54 -22.75 22.89
CA GLU A 293 34.35 -21.54 23.07
C GLU A 293 35.56 -21.76 24.00
N SER A 294 36.63 -20.99 23.82
CA SER A 294 36.89 -19.78 24.65
C SER A 294 38.35 -19.31 24.59
N LEU A 295 38.56 -18.00 24.78
CA LEU A 295 39.72 -17.37 25.44
C LEU A 295 41.14 -17.73 24.90
N LEU A 296 41.92 -16.86 24.24
CA LEU A 296 42.15 -15.39 24.35
C LEU A 296 42.82 -14.86 23.04
N LYS A 297 43.39 -13.64 22.84
CA LYS A 297 43.69 -12.44 23.67
C LYS A 297 43.95 -11.16 22.81
N ASP A 298 44.17 -10.03 23.49
CA ASP A 298 45.01 -8.86 23.14
C ASP A 298 44.76 -8.02 21.85
N ALA A 299 43.77 -7.12 21.97
CA ALA A 299 43.94 -5.65 21.79
C ALA A 299 44.18 -5.08 20.34
N PRO A 300 44.19 -3.73 20.12
CA PRO A 300 43.24 -3.16 19.15
C PRO A 300 43.85 -2.28 18.03
N ALA A 301 43.11 -2.12 16.92
CA ALA A 301 43.31 -0.99 16.00
C ALA A 301 42.03 -0.63 15.23
N ILE A 302 41.77 0.67 15.09
CA ILE A 302 40.71 1.23 14.23
C ILE A 302 41.32 1.54 12.86
N LEU A 303 40.75 0.99 11.79
CA LEU A 303 40.83 1.54 10.43
C LEU A 303 39.41 1.54 9.84
N SER A 304 38.85 2.63 9.28
CA SER A 304 39.37 3.65 8.35
C SER A 304 39.38 3.20 6.89
N SER A 305 38.73 4.01 6.05
CA SER A 305 38.71 4.03 4.57
C SER A 305 38.18 2.79 3.83
N LEU A 306 37.16 3.00 2.98
CA LEU A 306 37.32 3.07 1.51
C LEU A 306 35.96 3.26 0.81
N SER A 307 35.65 4.49 0.35
CA SER A 307 34.66 4.71 -0.72
C SER A 307 34.73 6.14 -1.30
N THR A 308 35.72 6.43 -2.15
CA THR A 308 35.65 7.51 -3.16
C THR A 308 36.74 7.33 -4.21
N SER A 309 36.34 7.29 -5.48
CA SER A 309 37.19 7.63 -6.63
C SER A 309 36.32 8.00 -7.84
N GLU A 310 36.81 8.97 -8.61
CA GLU A 310 36.17 9.62 -9.77
C GLU A 310 36.30 8.72 -11.04
N ALA A 311 35.92 9.07 -12.29
CA ALA A 311 35.78 10.40 -12.88
C ALA A 311 34.97 10.48 -14.21
N GLN A 312 34.49 11.71 -14.45
CA GLN A 312 34.32 12.44 -15.74
C GLN A 312 33.50 11.86 -16.91
N ILE A 313 32.39 12.56 -17.21
CA ILE A 313 32.01 13.22 -18.48
C ILE A 313 30.67 13.96 -18.21
N GLY A 314 30.33 15.15 -18.74
CA GLY A 314 31.05 16.16 -19.54
C GLY A 314 30.14 17.41 -19.74
N GLN A 315 30.62 18.53 -20.27
CA GLN A 315 29.79 19.74 -20.50
C GLN A 315 29.61 20.10 -21.98
N VAL A 316 28.36 20.32 -22.41
CA VAL A 316 28.01 21.26 -23.49
C VAL A 316 26.71 21.98 -23.10
N SER A 317 26.73 23.31 -23.18
CA SER A 317 25.54 24.15 -23.00
C SER A 317 24.95 24.54 -24.35
N SER A 318 23.64 24.46 -24.51
CA SER A 318 22.94 25.28 -25.52
C SER A 318 21.57 25.74 -25.03
N SER A 319 21.33 27.03 -25.17
CA SER A 319 20.05 27.67 -24.94
C SER A 319 19.21 27.63 -26.22
N ASN A 320 17.95 27.19 -26.14
CA ASN A 320 16.96 27.62 -27.12
C ASN A 320 15.55 27.63 -26.50
N SER A 321 14.91 28.79 -26.57
CA SER A 321 13.53 29.00 -26.15
C SER A 321 12.58 28.58 -27.27
N THR A 322 11.71 27.61 -27.01
CA THR A 322 10.57 27.29 -27.87
C THR A 322 9.25 27.49 -27.14
N LYS A 323 8.30 28.12 -27.83
CA LYS A 323 6.99 28.50 -27.31
C LYS A 323 6.13 27.24 -27.13
N PHE A 324 5.46 27.12 -26.00
CA PHE A 324 4.33 26.19 -25.86
C PHE A 324 3.18 26.67 -26.75
N VAL A 325 2.72 25.79 -27.65
CA VAL A 325 1.47 25.94 -28.39
C VAL A 325 0.47 24.96 -27.77
N GLU A 326 -0.64 25.49 -27.26
CA GLU A 326 -1.72 24.69 -26.67
C GLU A 326 -2.56 24.05 -27.79
N PRO A 327 -2.84 22.72 -27.74
CA PRO A 327 -3.74 22.10 -28.71
C PRO A 327 -5.21 22.50 -28.45
N PRO A 328 -6.04 22.66 -29.50
CA PRO A 328 -7.40 23.18 -29.35
C PRO A 328 -8.31 22.17 -28.62
N ARG A 329 -9.14 22.68 -27.70
CA ARG A 329 -10.18 21.89 -27.04
C ARG A 329 -11.30 21.54 -28.04
N PRO A 330 -11.79 20.29 -28.10
CA PRO A 330 -12.98 19.97 -28.88
C PRO A 330 -14.22 20.59 -28.24
N SER A 331 -14.99 21.34 -29.03
CA SER A 331 -16.29 21.87 -28.66
C SER A 331 -17.35 20.76 -28.75
N TYR A 332 -17.93 20.39 -27.61
CA TYR A 332 -19.05 19.44 -27.58
C TYR A 332 -20.37 20.14 -27.95
N SER A 333 -20.87 19.82 -29.15
CA SER A 333 -22.24 20.12 -29.55
C SER A 333 -23.22 19.25 -28.75
N SER A 334 -24.12 19.87 -27.99
CA SER A 334 -25.13 19.15 -27.20
C SER A 334 -26.41 18.93 -28.02
N SER A 335 -26.58 17.72 -28.57
CA SER A 335 -27.86 17.22 -29.10
C SER A 335 -27.88 15.70 -29.22
N ALA A 336 -28.18 15.01 -28.11
CA ALA A 336 -28.60 13.61 -28.11
C ALA A 336 -29.46 13.33 -26.87
N VAL A 337 -30.78 13.38 -27.03
CA VAL A 337 -31.75 13.05 -25.96
C VAL A 337 -31.76 11.52 -25.74
N PRO A 338 -31.47 11.01 -24.54
CA PRO A 338 -31.65 9.59 -24.26
C PRO A 338 -33.15 9.28 -24.01
N PRO A 339 -33.71 8.20 -24.60
CA PRO A 339 -35.11 7.83 -24.36
C PRO A 339 -35.32 7.29 -22.95
N LYS A 340 -36.47 7.59 -22.34
CA LYS A 340 -36.88 7.05 -21.03
C LYS A 340 -36.97 5.51 -21.09
N PRO A 341 -36.21 4.75 -20.27
CA PRO A 341 -36.21 3.29 -20.33
C PRO A 341 -37.34 2.68 -19.47
N THR A 342 -38.35 2.13 -20.13
CA THR A 342 -39.37 1.30 -19.48
C THR A 342 -38.87 -0.15 -19.36
N MET A 343 -38.08 -0.44 -18.34
CA MET A 343 -37.73 -1.82 -17.95
C MET A 343 -37.85 -2.00 -16.45
N ARG A 344 -38.77 -2.88 -16.03
CA ARG A 344 -38.66 -3.61 -14.77
C ARG A 344 -37.89 -4.90 -15.05
N SER A 345 -36.89 -5.22 -14.22
CA SER A 345 -36.27 -6.54 -14.17
C SER A 345 -36.61 -7.15 -12.81
N ASP A 346 -37.21 -8.34 -12.84
CA ASP A 346 -37.61 -9.08 -11.64
C ASP A 346 -36.69 -10.30 -11.46
N THR A 347 -36.02 -10.34 -10.30
CA THR A 347 -35.45 -11.53 -9.64
C THR A 347 -34.04 -12.02 -10.05
N VAL A 348 -33.11 -11.86 -9.10
CA VAL A 348 -31.76 -12.46 -9.10
C VAL A 348 -31.81 -13.97 -8.81
N ARG A 349 -31.22 -14.80 -9.69
CA ARG A 349 -31.00 -16.23 -9.38
C ARG A 349 -29.85 -16.40 -8.38
N LYS A 350 -30.15 -17.01 -7.23
CA LYS A 350 -29.17 -17.24 -6.15
C LYS A 350 -28.15 -18.34 -6.51
N ILE A 351 -26.87 -18.01 -6.39
CA ILE A 351 -25.78 -18.98 -6.18
C ILE A 351 -24.99 -18.51 -4.95
N LYS A 352 -24.79 -19.40 -3.98
CA LYS A 352 -23.90 -19.26 -2.82
C LYS A 352 -23.30 -20.66 -2.52
N PRO A 353 -22.11 -20.79 -1.90
CA PRO A 353 -21.39 -19.74 -1.16
C PRO A 353 -19.91 -19.53 -1.55
N VAL A 354 -19.56 -18.29 -1.90
CA VAL A 354 -18.33 -17.56 -1.49
C VAL A 354 -18.76 -16.09 -1.30
N ASP A 355 -18.00 -15.24 -0.60
CA ASP A 355 -18.32 -13.81 -0.37
C ASP A 355 -18.07 -12.96 -1.65
N VAL A 356 -18.74 -13.36 -2.73
CA VAL A 356 -18.51 -12.95 -4.13
C VAL A 356 -19.86 -12.62 -4.75
N PHE A 357 -20.06 -11.35 -5.07
CA PHE A 357 -21.28 -10.88 -5.74
C PHE A 357 -21.18 -11.10 -7.25
N SER A 358 -22.28 -11.55 -7.85
CA SER A 358 -22.40 -11.75 -9.29
C SER A 358 -23.65 -11.08 -9.85
N TYR A 359 -23.53 -10.57 -11.08
CA TYR A 359 -24.60 -9.93 -11.84
C TYR A 359 -24.83 -10.76 -13.10
N ALA A 360 -25.94 -11.49 -13.17
CA ALA A 360 -26.37 -12.16 -14.39
C ALA A 360 -27.04 -11.11 -15.30
N ILE A 361 -26.70 -11.09 -16.58
CA ILE A 361 -27.32 -10.16 -17.54
C ILE A 361 -28.52 -10.87 -18.19
N ASP A 362 -29.73 -10.32 -17.98
CA ASP A 362 -30.99 -10.92 -18.42
C ASP A 362 -31.09 -11.12 -19.94
N LYS A 363 -30.50 -10.20 -20.71
CA LYS A 363 -30.58 -10.19 -22.18
C LYS A 363 -29.28 -10.74 -22.78
N PRO A 364 -29.35 -11.64 -23.78
CA PRO A 364 -28.16 -12.11 -24.51
C PRO A 364 -27.35 -10.96 -25.08
N VAL A 365 -26.02 -11.03 -24.90
CA VAL A 365 -25.09 -9.95 -25.27
C VAL A 365 -24.38 -10.29 -26.58
N THR A 366 -24.20 -9.30 -27.45
CA THR A 366 -23.42 -9.41 -28.69
C THR A 366 -22.34 -8.34 -28.71
N VAL A 367 -21.07 -8.73 -28.88
CA VAL A 367 -19.92 -7.83 -28.96
C VAL A 367 -18.96 -8.36 -30.02
N LYS A 368 -18.68 -7.59 -31.06
CA LYS A 368 -17.76 -8.00 -32.12
C LYS A 368 -16.31 -8.05 -31.59
N ARG A 369 -15.44 -8.80 -32.26
CA ARG A 369 -14.01 -8.84 -31.92
C ARG A 369 -13.39 -7.44 -31.92
N GLY A 370 -12.54 -7.17 -30.95
CA GLY A 370 -11.87 -5.88 -30.79
C GLY A 370 -12.81 -4.72 -30.43
N GLN A 371 -14.06 -4.97 -30.04
CA GLN A 371 -15.00 -3.94 -29.59
C GLN A 371 -15.27 -4.03 -28.09
N SER A 372 -15.57 -2.87 -27.50
CA SER A 372 -16.09 -2.74 -26.14
C SER A 372 -17.60 -2.56 -26.16
N ALA A 373 -18.28 -2.93 -25.08
CA ALA A 373 -19.72 -2.72 -24.90
C ALA A 373 -20.03 -2.17 -23.51
N LEU A 374 -21.06 -1.33 -23.43
CA LEU A 374 -21.71 -0.92 -22.19
C LEU A 374 -22.98 -1.76 -22.01
N VAL A 375 -22.98 -2.63 -21.00
CA VAL A 375 -24.09 -3.54 -20.71
C VAL A 375 -24.78 -3.10 -19.42
N PRO A 376 -26.11 -2.82 -19.43
CA PRO A 376 -26.83 -2.48 -18.20
C PRO A 376 -26.99 -3.73 -17.34
N PHE A 377 -26.59 -3.65 -16.07
CA PHE A 377 -26.75 -4.73 -15.08
C PHE A 377 -27.74 -4.35 -13.96
N LEU A 378 -28.09 -3.08 -13.83
CA LEU A 378 -29.03 -2.55 -12.84
C LEU A 378 -29.76 -1.34 -13.40
N SER A 379 -31.07 -1.24 -13.17
CA SER A 379 -31.89 -0.11 -13.59
C SER A 379 -33.16 -0.08 -12.72
N ALA A 380 -33.13 0.65 -11.61
CA ALA A 380 -34.21 0.61 -10.61
C ALA A 380 -34.33 1.89 -9.76
N GLU A 381 -35.51 2.10 -9.17
CA GLU A 381 -35.75 3.15 -8.17
C GLU A 381 -34.89 2.90 -6.91
N CYS A 382 -34.40 3.98 -6.28
CA CYS A 382 -33.51 3.93 -5.13
C CYS A 382 -33.77 5.06 -4.13
N SER A 383 -33.31 4.87 -2.90
CA SER A 383 -33.29 5.92 -1.87
C SER A 383 -32.01 6.73 -1.99
N GLY A 384 -32.02 7.73 -2.88
CA GLY A 384 -30.99 8.76 -2.98
C GLY A 384 -31.58 10.13 -2.66
N LEU A 385 -31.06 10.82 -1.66
CA LEU A 385 -31.45 12.18 -1.28
C LEU A 385 -30.25 13.12 -1.44
N SER A 386 -30.45 14.26 -2.11
CA SER A 386 -29.45 15.33 -2.16
C SER A 386 -29.46 16.10 -0.85
N CYS A 387 -28.29 16.26 -0.22
CA CYS A 387 -28.13 16.93 1.05
C CYS A 387 -26.74 17.60 1.13
N SER A 388 -26.48 18.33 2.21
CA SER A 388 -25.16 18.95 2.45
C SER A 388 -24.47 18.29 3.64
N LEU A 389 -23.14 18.12 3.59
CA LEU A 389 -22.36 17.56 4.71
C LEU A 389 -21.12 18.40 4.96
N TYR A 390 -21.00 18.96 6.15
CA TYR A 390 -19.81 19.67 6.61
C TYR A 390 -18.91 18.74 7.41
N ASN A 391 -17.70 18.54 6.89
CA ASN A 391 -16.58 17.94 7.61
C ASN A 391 -15.37 18.88 7.49
N GLU A 392 -15.04 19.53 8.61
CA GLU A 392 -13.98 20.54 8.72
C GLU A 392 -12.59 20.00 8.30
N GLY A 393 -12.35 18.70 8.48
CA GLY A 393 -11.10 18.04 8.06
C GLY A 393 -11.01 17.77 6.56
N VAL A 394 -12.13 17.85 5.83
CA VAL A 394 -12.18 17.72 4.37
C VAL A 394 -12.26 19.10 3.71
N ASN A 395 -13.15 19.97 4.19
CA ASN A 395 -13.22 21.38 3.77
C ASN A 395 -13.64 22.25 4.96
N ALA A 396 -12.69 23.05 5.47
CA ALA A 396 -12.90 23.90 6.64
C ALA A 396 -13.82 25.12 6.42
N LYS A 397 -14.13 25.47 5.16
CA LYS A 397 -14.91 26.69 4.84
C LYS A 397 -16.31 26.42 4.33
N ASN A 398 -16.49 25.38 3.51
CA ASN A 398 -17.75 25.12 2.83
C ASN A 398 -18.15 23.64 3.01
N PRO A 399 -19.44 23.34 3.24
CA PRO A 399 -19.94 21.96 3.23
C PRO A 399 -19.75 21.33 1.85
N LEU A 400 -19.79 20.00 1.80
CA LEU A 400 -19.86 19.22 0.58
C LEU A 400 -21.33 19.07 0.16
N MET A 401 -21.59 19.08 -1.15
CA MET A 401 -22.83 18.53 -1.70
C MET A 401 -22.68 17.00 -1.76
N VAL A 402 -23.62 16.28 -1.15
CA VAL A 402 -23.58 14.82 -0.99
C VAL A 402 -24.92 14.20 -1.38
N VAL A 403 -24.87 13.00 -1.94
CA VAL A 403 -26.05 12.13 -2.00
C VAL A 403 -26.02 11.19 -0.80
N ARG A 404 -27.01 11.27 0.07
CA ARG A 404 -27.33 10.19 1.01
C ARG A 404 -27.99 9.06 0.24
N PHE A 405 -27.21 8.03 -0.08
CA PHE A 405 -27.60 6.88 -0.88
C PHE A 405 -27.70 5.62 -0.01
N LYS A 406 -28.82 4.91 -0.07
CA LYS A 406 -29.00 3.62 0.57
C LYS A 406 -29.21 2.51 -0.46
N ASN A 407 -28.39 1.45 -0.38
CA ASN A 407 -28.55 0.30 -1.24
C ASN A 407 -29.70 -0.59 -0.76
N ASN A 408 -30.88 -0.42 -1.36
CA ASN A 408 -32.06 -1.25 -1.11
C ASN A 408 -32.15 -2.48 -2.03
N PHE A 409 -31.17 -2.72 -2.91
CA PHE A 409 -31.19 -3.81 -3.88
C PHE A 409 -30.80 -5.16 -3.26
N ASP A 410 -31.17 -6.27 -3.93
CA ASP A 410 -30.80 -7.62 -3.50
C ASP A 410 -29.33 -8.00 -3.78
N VAL A 411 -28.56 -7.09 -4.38
CA VAL A 411 -27.13 -7.24 -4.69
C VAL A 411 -26.30 -6.17 -3.99
N ALA A 412 -25.05 -6.48 -3.67
CA ALA A 412 -24.09 -5.42 -3.36
C ALA A 412 -23.78 -4.64 -4.65
N LEU A 413 -23.57 -3.34 -4.51
CA LEU A 413 -23.02 -2.50 -5.58
C LEU A 413 -21.51 -2.47 -5.41
N ASP A 414 -20.80 -2.76 -6.48
CA ASP A 414 -19.35 -2.71 -6.53
C ASP A 414 -18.87 -1.29 -6.89
N GLY A 415 -17.79 -0.83 -6.25
CA GLY A 415 -17.38 0.57 -6.32
C GLY A 415 -16.97 1.03 -7.73
N GLY A 416 -17.36 2.26 -8.08
CA GLY A 416 -17.11 2.86 -9.40
C GLY A 416 -17.63 4.31 -9.53
N PRO A 417 -17.26 5.01 -10.61
CA PRO A 417 -17.70 6.38 -10.86
C PRO A 417 -19.22 6.47 -11.03
N MET A 418 -19.80 7.54 -10.52
CA MET A 418 -21.23 7.84 -10.55
C MET A 418 -21.47 9.27 -11.03
N SER A 419 -22.05 9.43 -12.22
CA SER A 419 -22.53 10.73 -12.69
C SER A 419 -23.91 11.02 -12.07
N ILE A 420 -24.12 12.23 -11.57
CA ILE A 420 -25.36 12.62 -10.87
C ILE A 420 -26.10 13.66 -11.71
N PHE A 421 -27.38 13.39 -11.94
CA PHE A 421 -28.28 14.22 -12.73
C PHE A 421 -29.40 14.75 -11.85
N ASP A 422 -29.72 16.04 -12.01
CA ASP A 422 -30.96 16.65 -11.52
C ASP A 422 -31.86 16.87 -12.75
N GLU A 423 -33.02 16.23 -12.75
CA GLU A 423 -33.93 16.12 -13.91
C GLU A 423 -33.24 15.65 -15.20
N GLU A 424 -32.79 16.55 -16.08
CA GLU A 424 -32.10 16.23 -17.34
C GLU A 424 -30.67 16.79 -17.40
N THR A 425 -30.19 17.46 -16.33
CA THR A 425 -28.88 18.13 -16.29
C THR A 425 -27.89 17.39 -15.39
N CYS A 426 -26.68 17.13 -15.88
CA CYS A 426 -25.59 16.62 -15.04
C CYS A 426 -25.12 17.72 -14.07
N ILE A 427 -25.24 17.48 -12.76
CA ILE A 427 -24.86 18.43 -11.71
C ILE A 427 -23.50 18.13 -11.06
N GLY A 428 -22.93 16.95 -11.34
CA GLY A 428 -21.61 16.57 -10.82
C GLY A 428 -21.29 15.09 -11.00
N GLU A 429 -20.08 14.73 -10.57
CA GLU A 429 -19.57 13.37 -10.56
C GLU A 429 -19.11 12.99 -9.17
N ALA A 430 -19.26 11.71 -8.84
CA ALA A 430 -18.98 11.13 -7.54
C ALA A 430 -18.28 9.77 -7.69
N MET A 431 -17.68 9.28 -6.60
CA MET A 431 -17.15 7.92 -6.54
C MET A 431 -18.00 7.11 -5.56
N LEU A 432 -18.75 6.13 -6.06
CA LEU A 432 -19.50 5.21 -5.21
C LEU A 432 -18.53 4.14 -4.68
N GLU A 433 -18.47 3.98 -3.35
CA GLU A 433 -17.76 2.86 -2.72
C GLU A 433 -18.55 1.55 -2.88
N THR A 434 -17.87 0.41 -2.71
CA THR A 434 -18.58 -0.88 -2.60
C THR A 434 -19.58 -0.84 -1.44
N THR A 435 -20.86 -1.02 -1.76
CA THR A 435 -22.00 -0.78 -0.87
C THR A 435 -22.85 -2.05 -0.81
N ARG A 436 -22.83 -2.77 0.33
CA ARG A 436 -23.59 -4.01 0.52
C ARG A 436 -25.10 -3.71 0.62
N LYS A 437 -25.94 -4.75 0.51
CA LYS A 437 -27.38 -4.61 0.73
C LYS A 437 -27.66 -4.06 2.13
N GLY A 438 -28.43 -2.98 2.21
CA GLY A 438 -28.82 -2.31 3.45
C GLY A 438 -27.87 -1.18 3.87
N ASP A 439 -26.64 -1.13 3.35
CA ASP A 439 -25.67 -0.09 3.65
C ASP A 439 -26.17 1.29 3.17
N GLU A 440 -25.87 2.31 3.97
CA GLU A 440 -26.07 3.72 3.64
C GLU A 440 -24.71 4.42 3.49
N LYS A 441 -24.56 5.22 2.44
CA LYS A 441 -23.35 5.97 2.10
C LYS A 441 -23.70 7.43 1.84
N PHE A 442 -22.81 8.33 2.24
CA PHE A 442 -22.86 9.74 1.89
C PHE A 442 -21.83 9.95 0.80
N VAL A 443 -22.29 10.16 -0.44
CA VAL A 443 -21.41 10.19 -1.62
C VAL A 443 -21.22 11.64 -2.07
N PRO A 444 -20.05 12.26 -1.84
CA PRO A 444 -19.80 13.65 -2.21
C PRO A 444 -19.66 13.80 -3.72
N PHE A 445 -20.19 14.90 -4.25
CA PHE A 445 -20.18 15.22 -5.68
C PHE A 445 -19.86 16.69 -6.00
N GLY A 446 -19.72 17.53 -4.98
CA GLY A 446 -19.36 18.94 -5.14
C GLY A 446 -19.22 19.67 -3.81
N VAL A 447 -19.10 20.99 -3.87
CA VAL A 447 -18.98 21.88 -2.71
C VAL A 447 -20.17 22.84 -2.68
N GLU A 448 -20.80 22.98 -1.52
CA GLU A 448 -21.90 23.91 -1.29
C GLU A 448 -21.34 25.32 -1.09
N MET A 449 -21.16 26.03 -2.20
CA MET A 449 -20.55 27.37 -2.23
C MET A 449 -21.43 28.45 -1.57
N ASN A 450 -22.72 28.21 -1.39
CA ASN A 450 -23.63 29.17 -0.78
C ASN A 450 -23.57 29.19 0.75
N VAL A 451 -23.02 28.13 1.38
CA VAL A 451 -22.87 28.03 2.83
C VAL A 451 -21.42 28.23 3.23
N LEU A 452 -21.15 29.28 3.99
CA LEU A 452 -19.86 29.49 4.66
C LEU A 452 -19.97 28.98 6.10
N VAL A 453 -18.99 28.21 6.55
CA VAL A 453 -18.87 27.75 7.94
C VAL A 453 -17.64 28.36 8.58
N THR A 454 -17.81 28.82 9.81
CA THR A 454 -16.71 29.20 10.71
C THR A 454 -16.86 28.44 12.01
N SER A 455 -15.78 27.85 12.52
CA SER A 455 -15.77 27.17 13.82
C SER A 455 -14.92 27.92 14.85
N LYS A 456 -15.37 27.93 16.10
CA LYS A 456 -14.57 28.37 17.27
C LYS A 456 -14.48 27.19 18.25
N THR A 457 -13.28 26.94 18.77
CA THR A 457 -13.08 25.97 19.86
C THR A 457 -12.72 26.73 21.12
N ASP A 458 -13.31 26.34 22.25
CA ASP A 458 -12.98 26.82 23.59
C ASP A 458 -12.75 25.62 24.52
N THR A 459 -12.08 25.85 25.64
CA THR A 459 -11.83 24.81 26.65
C THR A 459 -11.95 25.44 28.03
N SER A 460 -13.00 25.05 28.74
CA SER A 460 -13.29 25.53 30.09
C SER A 460 -13.20 24.40 31.11
N TYR A 461 -13.01 24.77 32.37
CA TYR A 461 -13.20 23.87 33.49
C TYR A 461 -14.53 24.23 34.16
N ARG A 462 -15.42 23.26 34.30
CA ARG A 462 -16.59 23.41 35.17
C ARG A 462 -16.11 23.43 36.63
N ASN A 463 -16.98 23.96 37.50
CA ASN A 463 -16.75 23.95 38.94
C ASN A 463 -16.43 22.54 39.44
N VAL A 464 -15.59 22.45 40.47
CA VAL A 464 -15.29 21.18 41.15
C VAL A 464 -16.60 20.59 41.65
N HIS A 465 -16.90 19.36 41.21
CA HIS A 465 -18.19 18.73 41.47
C HIS A 465 -18.11 17.70 42.59
N LYS A 466 -16.91 17.17 42.87
CA LYS A 466 -16.61 16.29 44.00
C LYS A 466 -15.28 16.67 44.62
N VAL A 467 -15.23 16.66 45.94
CA VAL A 467 -14.01 16.81 46.73
C VAL A 467 -13.85 15.64 47.69
N THR A 468 -12.61 15.26 47.95
CA THR A 468 -12.27 14.23 48.92
C THR A 468 -10.96 14.60 49.60
N VAL A 469 -10.95 14.69 50.93
CA VAL A 469 -9.74 14.79 51.75
C VAL A 469 -9.49 13.46 52.42
N ASN A 470 -8.30 12.89 52.24
CA ASN A 470 -7.78 11.75 52.99
C ASN A 470 -6.24 11.86 53.09
N ASP A 471 -5.66 11.46 54.22
CA ASP A 471 -4.19 11.37 54.41
C ASP A 471 -3.41 12.67 54.05
N GLY A 472 -3.97 13.81 54.48
CA GLY A 472 -3.42 15.13 54.17
C GLY A 472 -3.49 15.52 52.69
N ARG A 473 -4.22 14.80 51.83
CA ARG A 473 -4.39 15.14 50.42
C ARG A 473 -5.82 15.53 50.12
N LEU A 474 -6.01 16.67 49.45
CA LEU A 474 -7.26 17.11 48.85
C LEU A 474 -7.27 16.71 47.37
N THR A 475 -8.12 15.75 47.02
CA THR A 475 -8.47 15.45 45.63
C THR A 475 -9.71 16.25 45.25
N THR A 476 -9.60 17.04 44.18
CA THR A 476 -10.72 17.76 43.57
C THR A 476 -11.01 17.17 42.20
N THR A 477 -12.23 16.70 41.98
CA THR A 477 -12.69 16.19 40.69
C THR A 477 -13.52 17.25 39.97
N ARG A 478 -13.14 17.58 38.75
CA ARG A 478 -13.81 18.56 37.89
C ARG A 478 -14.02 18.01 36.49
N TYR A 479 -14.99 18.57 35.76
CA TYR A 479 -15.10 18.32 34.33
C TYR A 479 -14.29 19.35 33.57
N ARG A 480 -13.37 18.88 32.74
CA ARG A 480 -12.84 19.68 31.63
C ARG A 480 -13.82 19.56 30.47
N VAL A 481 -14.36 20.68 30.02
CA VAL A 481 -15.33 20.76 28.93
C VAL A 481 -14.68 21.43 27.73
N TYR A 482 -14.65 20.70 26.64
CA TYR A 482 -14.31 21.18 25.31
C TYR A 482 -15.59 21.59 24.63
N GLU A 483 -15.65 22.85 24.18
CA GLU A 483 -16.79 23.38 23.47
C GLU A 483 -16.34 23.75 22.05
N LYS A 484 -17.10 23.30 21.05
CA LYS A 484 -16.87 23.65 19.66
C LYS A 484 -18.16 24.17 19.03
N GLU A 485 -18.18 25.47 18.79
CA GLU A 485 -19.26 26.17 18.12
C GLU A 485 -19.01 26.19 16.61
N TYR A 486 -20.00 25.78 15.83
CA TYR A 486 -20.04 25.87 14.38
C TYR A 486 -21.10 26.89 13.97
N LYS A 487 -20.70 27.88 13.18
CA LYS A 487 -21.59 28.90 12.64
C LYS A 487 -21.72 28.74 11.13
N PHE A 488 -22.92 28.38 10.68
CA PHE A 488 -23.29 28.21 9.29
C PHE A 488 -24.01 29.46 8.77
N SER A 489 -23.45 30.12 7.76
CA SER A 489 -24.02 31.29 7.11
C SER A 489 -24.46 30.91 5.70
N ASN A 490 -25.77 30.77 5.48
CA ASN A 490 -26.36 30.40 4.19
C ASN A 490 -26.75 31.66 3.39
N LYS A 491 -26.00 31.90 2.31
CA LYS A 491 -26.21 33.01 1.36
C LYS A 491 -27.02 32.60 0.13
N GLY A 492 -27.51 31.36 0.08
CA GLY A 492 -28.36 30.83 -0.98
C GLY A 492 -29.80 31.35 -0.90
N SER A 493 -30.61 30.97 -1.88
CA SER A 493 -32.01 31.40 -2.02
C SER A 493 -33.04 30.49 -1.35
N LYS A 494 -32.61 29.40 -0.68
CA LYS A 494 -33.47 28.39 -0.06
C LYS A 494 -32.87 27.86 1.24
N ASP A 495 -33.75 27.43 2.15
CA ASP A 495 -33.37 26.65 3.34
C ASP A 495 -32.72 25.33 2.92
N ILE A 496 -31.72 24.89 3.68
CA ILE A 496 -31.18 23.54 3.60
C ILE A 496 -31.75 22.75 4.77
N ALA A 497 -32.74 21.91 4.48
CA ALA A 497 -33.39 21.06 5.48
C ALA A 497 -32.44 19.94 5.98
N ASP A 498 -31.72 19.31 5.04
CA ASP A 498 -30.82 18.20 5.26
C ASP A 498 -29.35 18.65 5.23
N MET A 499 -28.88 19.30 6.30
CA MET A 499 -27.46 19.56 6.52
C MET A 499 -26.93 18.61 7.60
N PHE A 500 -25.79 17.98 7.33
CA PHE A 500 -25.10 17.06 8.22
C PHE A 500 -23.80 17.67 8.72
N LEU A 501 -23.54 17.60 10.03
CA LEU A 501 -22.28 18.01 10.63
C LEU A 501 -21.53 16.77 11.12
N GLU A 502 -20.31 16.55 10.62
CA GLU A 502 -19.38 15.56 11.16
C GLU A 502 -18.42 16.23 12.15
N HIS A 503 -18.69 16.05 13.44
CA HIS A 503 -17.79 16.47 14.51
C HIS A 503 -16.83 15.33 14.87
N ARG A 504 -15.52 15.57 14.75
CA ARG A 504 -14.50 14.60 15.16
C ARG A 504 -14.39 14.61 16.69
N PHE A 505 -14.85 13.54 17.33
CA PHE A 505 -14.84 13.42 18.79
C PHE A 505 -13.42 13.22 19.34
N TYR A 506 -13.19 13.67 20.58
CA TYR A 506 -11.93 13.44 21.27
C TYR A 506 -11.79 11.97 21.69
N LYS A 507 -10.62 11.37 21.44
CA LYS A 507 -10.33 9.98 21.86
C LYS A 507 -9.98 9.91 23.34
N GLY A 508 -10.40 8.83 24.01
CA GLY A 508 -10.27 8.62 25.45
C GLY A 508 -11.63 8.74 26.14
N ASP A 509 -11.63 9.03 27.45
CA ASP A 509 -12.81 9.07 28.33
C ASP A 509 -13.63 10.37 28.16
N TYR A 510 -13.89 10.75 26.91
CA TYR A 510 -14.70 11.92 26.56
C TYR A 510 -16.15 11.52 26.29
N GLU A 511 -17.07 12.23 26.95
CA GLU A 511 -18.51 12.03 26.85
C GLU A 511 -19.17 13.25 26.21
N LEU A 512 -20.15 13.01 25.32
CA LEU A 512 -21.00 14.08 24.80
C LEU A 512 -21.97 14.56 25.91
N THR A 513 -22.11 15.86 26.08
CA THR A 513 -22.95 16.53 27.09
C THR A 513 -23.61 17.76 26.46
N GLU A 514 -24.73 18.25 26.98
CA GLU A 514 -25.27 19.60 26.66
C GLU A 514 -25.28 19.97 25.15
N THR A 515 -25.56 18.99 24.31
CA THR A 515 -25.59 19.00 22.83
C THR A 515 -26.84 18.22 22.40
N ASP A 516 -27.36 18.44 21.20
CA ASP A 516 -28.42 17.57 20.66
C ASP A 516 -27.90 16.14 20.44
N GLN A 517 -28.80 15.15 20.36
CA GLN A 517 -28.38 13.77 20.06
C GLN A 517 -27.88 13.67 18.61
N PRO A 518 -26.72 13.04 18.35
CA PRO A 518 -26.27 12.77 16.99
C PRO A 518 -27.19 11.71 16.35
N MET A 519 -27.34 11.78 15.02
CA MET A 519 -28.09 10.79 14.25
C MET A 519 -27.42 9.41 14.28
N ASN A 520 -26.07 9.38 14.22
CA ASN A 520 -25.27 8.17 14.38
C ASN A 520 -23.83 8.49 14.81
N LYS A 521 -23.07 7.44 15.14
CA LYS A 521 -21.65 7.51 15.48
C LYS A 521 -20.84 6.68 14.50
N THR A 522 -19.92 7.31 13.79
CA THR A 522 -18.92 6.62 12.97
C THR A 522 -17.68 6.28 13.81
N GLU A 523 -16.70 5.60 13.22
CA GLU A 523 -15.43 5.23 13.87
C GLU A 523 -14.71 6.42 14.53
N ASN A 524 -14.84 7.64 13.98
CA ASN A 524 -14.10 8.83 14.43
C ASN A 524 -14.96 10.12 14.55
N PHE A 525 -16.25 10.08 14.19
CA PHE A 525 -17.12 11.27 14.19
C PHE A 525 -18.51 11.02 14.78
N TYR A 526 -19.03 12.00 15.52
CA TYR A 526 -20.47 12.15 15.74
C TYR A 526 -21.07 12.85 14.51
N ARG A 527 -22.17 12.33 13.96
CA ARG A 527 -22.89 12.98 12.86
C ARG A 527 -24.21 13.57 13.34
N PHE A 528 -24.33 14.89 13.29
CA PHE A 528 -25.55 15.62 13.66
C PHE A 528 -26.35 15.97 12.41
N HIS A 529 -27.68 16.09 12.57
CA HIS A 529 -28.58 16.58 11.55
C HIS A 529 -29.10 17.95 11.98
N ILE A 530 -28.88 18.95 11.12
CA ILE A 530 -29.19 20.36 11.40
C ILE A 530 -29.94 20.96 10.21
N LYS A 531 -30.89 21.86 10.49
CA LYS A 531 -31.52 22.69 9.47
C LYS A 531 -30.77 24.02 9.38
N VAL A 532 -30.33 24.42 8.20
CA VAL A 532 -29.68 25.73 7.98
C VAL A 532 -30.60 26.65 7.19
N VAL A 533 -31.09 27.69 7.87
CA VAL A 533 -32.07 28.65 7.33
C VAL A 533 -31.40 29.65 6.38
N HIS A 534 -32.07 30.02 5.28
CA HIS A 534 -31.53 30.99 4.32
C HIS A 534 -31.47 32.42 4.90
N GLY A 535 -30.41 33.18 4.55
CA GLY A 535 -30.27 34.58 4.96
C GLY A 535 -30.04 34.80 6.47
N ALA A 536 -29.85 33.73 7.24
CA ALA A 536 -29.59 33.75 8.68
C ALA A 536 -28.30 32.99 9.02
N GLU A 537 -27.76 33.23 10.21
CA GLU A 537 -26.68 32.42 10.78
C GLU A 537 -27.28 31.33 11.67
N THR A 538 -26.95 30.07 11.41
CA THR A 538 -27.32 28.92 12.24
C THR A 538 -26.13 28.54 13.10
N LEU A 539 -26.31 28.53 14.43
CA LEU A 539 -25.30 28.10 15.39
C LEU A 539 -25.56 26.66 15.83
N PHE A 540 -24.52 25.84 15.89
CA PHE A 540 -24.57 24.51 16.48
C PHE A 540 -23.34 24.27 17.34
N THR A 541 -23.54 23.93 18.61
CA THR A 541 -22.46 23.82 19.59
C THR A 541 -22.34 22.40 20.10
N VAL A 542 -21.18 21.78 19.88
CA VAL A 542 -20.85 20.46 20.41
C VAL A 542 -20.04 20.63 21.70
N ARG A 543 -20.46 19.96 22.77
CA ARG A 543 -19.76 19.92 24.05
C ARG A 543 -19.37 18.50 24.42
N GLU A 544 -18.07 18.29 24.56
CA GLU A 544 -17.50 17.04 25.05
C GLU A 544 -16.80 17.30 26.38
N ARG A 545 -16.95 16.38 27.33
CA ARG A 545 -16.35 16.52 28.67
C ARG A 545 -15.52 15.30 29.03
N LYS A 546 -14.49 15.51 29.84
CA LYS A 546 -13.75 14.45 30.53
C LYS A 546 -13.61 14.78 32.02
N ILE A 547 -13.64 13.74 32.85
CA ILE A 547 -13.32 13.84 34.28
C ILE A 547 -11.81 14.08 34.43
N GLU A 548 -11.45 15.10 35.22
CA GLU A 548 -10.08 15.44 35.55
C GLU A 548 -9.94 15.59 37.07
N ASP A 549 -9.07 14.78 37.67
CA ASP A 549 -8.70 14.88 39.08
C ASP A 549 -7.47 15.77 39.26
N SER A 550 -7.51 16.65 40.26
CA SER A 550 -6.35 17.41 40.73
C SER A 550 -6.12 17.13 42.20
N VAL A 551 -4.87 16.82 42.58
CA VAL A 551 -4.48 16.46 43.94
C VAL A 551 -3.56 17.53 44.53
N VAL A 552 -3.93 18.06 45.69
CA VAL A 552 -3.13 19.01 46.47
C VAL A 552 -2.73 18.33 47.79
N ASP A 553 -1.44 18.29 48.10
CA ASP A 553 -0.95 17.79 49.38
C ASP A 553 -0.86 18.94 50.40
N PHE A 554 -1.67 18.86 51.46
CA PHE A 554 -1.77 19.88 52.51
C PHE A 554 -0.46 20.12 53.26
N ARG A 555 0.51 19.19 53.18
CA ARG A 555 1.87 19.40 53.71
C ARG A 555 2.52 20.67 53.17
N TYR A 556 2.17 21.12 51.95
CA TYR A 556 2.72 22.31 51.29
C TYR A 556 1.78 23.52 51.24
N VAL A 557 0.59 23.44 51.87
CA VAL A 557 -0.45 24.47 51.76
C VAL A 557 -0.30 25.54 52.86
N SER A 558 -0.55 26.82 52.53
CA SER A 558 -0.54 27.95 53.47
C SER A 558 -1.89 28.16 54.16
N ALA A 559 -1.93 28.94 55.24
CA ALA A 559 -3.19 29.28 55.93
C ALA A 559 -4.19 30.00 54.98
N ASP A 560 -3.70 30.88 54.10
CA ASP A 560 -4.53 31.61 53.13
C ASP A 560 -5.13 30.68 52.06
N GLN A 561 -4.38 29.67 51.63
CA GLN A 561 -4.88 28.66 50.71
C GLN A 561 -5.93 27.76 51.39
N VAL A 562 -5.72 27.36 52.67
CA VAL A 562 -6.75 26.65 53.46
C VAL A 562 -8.02 27.49 53.59
N ASN A 563 -7.89 28.79 53.88
CA ASN A 563 -9.02 29.72 53.94
C ASN A 563 -9.74 29.85 52.58
N SER A 564 -8.99 29.84 51.48
CA SER A 564 -9.54 29.86 50.12
C SER A 564 -10.30 28.57 49.78
N TYR A 565 -9.77 27.40 50.15
CA TYR A 565 -10.47 26.11 49.97
C TYR A 565 -11.74 26.03 50.83
N HIS A 566 -11.75 26.59 52.03
CA HIS A 566 -12.97 26.70 52.86
C HIS A 566 -14.00 27.63 52.23
N ALA A 567 -13.59 28.80 51.72
CA ALA A 567 -14.48 29.73 51.03
C ALA A 567 -15.10 29.15 49.74
N LEU A 568 -14.40 28.22 49.08
CA LEU A 568 -14.88 27.47 47.92
C LEU A 568 -15.65 26.18 48.29
N ASN A 569 -15.89 25.91 49.58
CA ASN A 569 -16.50 24.69 50.13
C ASN A 569 -15.76 23.37 49.78
N TYR A 570 -14.46 23.44 49.45
CA TYR A 570 -13.64 22.25 49.16
C TYR A 570 -13.23 21.50 50.44
N ILE A 571 -13.33 22.16 51.59
CA ILE A 571 -13.15 21.60 52.94
C ILE A 571 -14.23 22.17 53.87
N ASP A 572 -14.58 21.42 54.91
CA ASP A 572 -15.47 21.90 55.96
C ASP A 572 -14.74 22.79 56.99
N SER A 573 -15.51 23.41 57.88
CA SER A 573 -14.98 24.24 58.96
C SER A 573 -14.11 23.46 59.94
N ASN A 574 -14.33 22.15 60.10
CA ASN A 574 -13.56 21.27 60.98
C ASN A 574 -12.13 21.02 60.43
N ILE A 575 -11.99 20.69 59.13
CA ILE A 575 -10.68 20.59 58.49
C ILE A 575 -9.97 21.94 58.46
N LYS A 576 -10.67 23.04 58.15
CA LYS A 576 -10.08 24.38 58.24
C LYS A 576 -9.51 24.65 59.63
N ASP A 577 -10.28 24.41 60.68
CA ASP A 577 -9.86 24.65 62.05
C ASP A 577 -8.67 23.78 62.45
N LYS A 578 -8.70 22.47 62.15
CA LYS A 578 -7.54 21.59 62.35
C LYS A 578 -6.31 22.05 61.57
N MET A 579 -6.48 22.47 60.31
CA MET A 579 -5.36 22.95 59.50
C MET A 579 -4.73 24.22 60.08
N VAL A 580 -5.54 25.24 60.38
CA VAL A 580 -5.06 26.56 60.81
C VAL A 580 -4.63 26.59 62.28
N LYS A 581 -5.33 25.88 63.18
CA LYS A 581 -5.06 25.91 64.63
C LYS A 581 -4.07 24.83 65.08
N ASP A 582 -4.08 23.66 64.45
CA ASP A 582 -3.39 22.46 64.95
C ASP A 582 -2.21 21.97 64.11
N ILE A 583 -2.28 22.09 62.78
CA ILE A 583 -1.34 21.48 61.84
C ILE A 583 -0.31 22.50 61.35
N ILE A 584 -0.74 23.66 60.85
CA ILE A 584 0.17 24.71 60.36
C ILE A 584 1.10 25.22 61.48
N PRO A 585 0.63 25.53 62.70
CA PRO A 585 1.51 25.95 63.79
C PRO A 585 2.49 24.84 64.23
N LEU A 586 2.09 23.57 64.15
CA LEU A 586 2.98 22.43 64.44
C LEU A 586 4.05 22.27 63.35
N ARG A 587 3.70 22.42 62.08
CA ARG A 587 4.65 22.46 60.95
C ARG A 587 5.65 23.61 61.12
N GLU A 588 5.20 24.80 61.52
CA GLU A 588 6.08 25.93 61.80
C GLU A 588 7.00 25.71 63.01
N LYS A 589 6.48 25.06 64.08
CA LYS A 589 7.29 24.65 65.24
C LYS A 589 8.40 23.69 64.81
N ILE A 590 8.06 22.63 64.07
CA ILE A 590 9.01 21.65 63.53
C ILE A 590 10.03 22.32 62.60
N ALA A 591 9.60 23.24 61.73
CA ALA A 591 10.52 23.98 60.85
C ALA A 591 11.52 24.85 61.65
N LYS A 592 11.06 25.51 62.72
CA LYS A 592 11.92 26.30 63.63
C LYS A 592 12.88 25.39 64.41
N GLU A 593 12.39 24.28 64.98
CA GLU A 593 13.22 23.35 65.75
C GLU A 593 14.26 22.64 64.88
N ASN A 594 13.90 22.23 63.65
CA ASN A 594 14.87 21.73 62.66
C ASN A 594 15.97 22.75 62.35
N SER A 595 15.64 24.05 62.25
CA SER A 595 16.64 25.11 62.07
C SER A 595 17.62 25.16 63.26
N VAL A 596 17.10 25.11 64.50
CA VAL A 596 17.91 25.09 65.72
C VAL A 596 18.77 23.82 65.82
N ILE A 597 18.21 22.64 65.51
CA ILE A 597 18.95 21.38 65.47
C ILE A 597 20.10 21.46 64.46
N ASN A 598 19.86 22.02 63.26
CA ASN A 598 20.91 22.19 62.25
C ASN A 598 22.02 23.14 62.71
N THR A 599 21.70 24.21 63.45
CA THR A 599 22.68 25.10 64.07
C THR A 599 23.48 24.39 65.17
N GLU A 600 22.82 23.78 66.15
CA GLU A 600 23.48 23.03 67.24
C GLU A 600 24.33 21.86 66.70
N ASP A 601 23.92 21.19 65.61
CA ASP A 601 24.73 20.16 64.93
C ASP A 601 26.01 20.73 64.32
N SER A 602 25.94 21.92 63.71
CA SER A 602 27.10 22.62 63.14
C SER A 602 28.09 23.04 64.23
N GLU A 603 27.57 23.54 65.36
CA GLU A 603 28.35 23.84 66.56
C GLU A 603 29.01 22.59 67.13
N LEU A 604 28.27 21.48 67.29
CA LEU A 604 28.80 20.21 67.77
C LEU A 604 29.90 19.65 66.86
N ARG A 605 29.72 19.71 65.53
CA ARG A 605 30.75 19.31 64.55
C ARG A 605 32.02 20.15 64.71
N THR A 606 31.87 21.46 64.90
CA THR A 606 32.98 22.38 65.12
C THR A 606 33.70 22.10 66.44
N ALA A 607 32.95 21.86 67.52
CA ALA A 607 33.50 21.52 68.83
C ALA A 607 34.26 20.19 68.81
N LEU A 608 33.69 19.14 68.20
CA LEU A 608 34.35 17.84 68.01
C LEU A 608 35.63 17.94 67.17
N SER A 609 35.64 18.79 66.13
CA SER A 609 36.83 19.03 65.32
C SER A 609 37.96 19.68 66.14
N ARG A 610 37.64 20.74 66.89
CA ARG A 610 38.59 21.42 67.81
C ARG A 610 39.14 20.48 68.88
N GLU A 611 38.28 19.63 69.44
CA GLU A 611 38.64 18.63 70.45
C GLU A 611 39.60 17.57 69.88
N ASN A 612 39.33 17.04 68.68
CA ASN A 612 40.23 16.11 68.01
C ASN A 612 41.60 16.74 67.71
N SER A 613 41.64 18.01 67.28
CA SER A 613 42.90 18.74 67.13
C SER A 613 43.65 18.88 68.45
N ALA A 614 42.97 19.27 69.54
CA ALA A 614 43.59 19.38 70.87
C ALA A 614 44.15 18.04 71.38
N ARG A 615 43.40 16.95 71.23
CA ARG A 615 43.85 15.59 71.56
C ARG A 615 45.08 15.17 70.75
N SER A 616 45.12 15.50 69.46
CA SER A 616 46.28 15.19 68.61
C SER A 616 47.55 15.94 69.06
N GLU A 617 47.40 17.17 69.56
CA GLU A 617 48.52 17.97 70.08
C GLU A 617 49.00 17.46 71.44
N VAL A 618 48.08 17.11 72.35
CA VAL A 618 48.40 16.46 73.63
C VAL A 618 49.14 15.12 73.40
N TYR A 619 48.67 14.30 72.45
CA TYR A 619 49.35 13.06 72.07
C TYR A 619 50.75 13.31 71.50
N ARG A 620 50.91 14.36 70.69
CA ARG A 620 52.19 14.77 70.11
C ARG A 620 53.19 15.23 71.17
N LEU A 621 52.74 15.95 72.20
CA LEU A 621 53.58 16.39 73.31
C LEU A 621 53.95 15.23 74.26
N ASN A 622 53.01 14.34 74.56
CA ASN A 622 53.21 13.26 75.53
C ASN A 622 54.11 12.11 75.00
N ASN A 623 54.21 11.92 73.69
CA ASN A 623 55.03 10.87 73.06
C ASN A 623 56.41 11.36 72.56
N GLN A 624 56.91 12.50 73.05
CA GLN A 624 58.28 12.94 72.74
C GLN A 624 59.32 12.20 73.60
N SER A 625 60.40 11.74 72.96
CA SER A 625 61.46 10.94 73.61
C SER A 625 62.39 11.74 74.54
N ALA A 626 62.25 13.07 74.58
CA ALA A 626 63.08 13.97 75.37
C ALA A 626 62.32 14.46 76.63
N PRO A 627 63.00 14.72 77.76
CA PRO A 627 62.33 15.22 78.96
C PRO A 627 61.70 16.61 78.71
N LEU A 628 60.40 16.72 78.97
CA LEU A 628 59.62 17.95 78.78
C LEU A 628 60.18 19.10 79.63
N THR A 629 60.36 20.26 79.00
CA THR A 629 60.69 21.51 79.70
C THR A 629 59.53 21.98 80.58
N GLU A 630 59.82 22.84 81.57
CA GLU A 630 58.83 23.32 82.54
C GLU A 630 57.64 24.03 81.88
N HIS A 631 57.90 24.87 80.88
CA HIS A 631 56.85 25.53 80.08
C HIS A 631 56.01 24.53 79.27
N GLN A 632 56.58 23.45 78.75
CA GLN A 632 55.81 22.41 78.06
C GLN A 632 54.91 21.61 79.02
N LYS A 633 55.32 21.43 80.28
CA LYS A 633 54.47 20.81 81.31
C LYS A 633 53.29 21.70 81.69
N GLU A 634 53.51 23.00 81.82
CA GLU A 634 52.46 24.00 82.07
C GLU A 634 51.46 24.07 80.90
N GLN A 635 51.94 24.06 79.65
CA GLN A 635 51.10 23.97 78.46
C GLN A 635 50.30 22.66 78.40
N LEU A 636 50.91 21.53 78.77
CA LEU A 636 50.23 20.22 78.80
C LEU A 636 49.10 20.20 79.83
N ASP A 637 49.33 20.70 81.05
CA ASP A 637 48.32 20.78 82.11
C ASP A 637 47.16 21.73 81.70
N THR A 638 47.49 22.89 81.13
CA THR A 638 46.50 23.84 80.59
C THR A 638 45.67 23.22 79.46
N ASN A 639 46.30 22.46 78.56
CA ASN A 639 45.61 21.76 77.47
C ASN A 639 44.72 20.63 78.00
N LEU A 640 45.17 19.85 78.98
CA LEU A 640 44.36 18.79 79.61
C LEU A 640 43.14 19.37 80.35
N LYS A 641 43.32 20.48 81.08
CA LYS A 641 42.21 21.17 81.77
C LYS A 641 41.18 21.71 80.77
N THR A 642 41.61 22.42 79.74
CA THR A 642 40.70 22.96 78.70
C THR A 642 40.05 21.85 77.86
N MET A 643 40.71 20.70 77.68
CA MET A 643 40.13 19.51 77.07
C MET A 643 39.00 18.91 77.94
N MET A 644 39.20 18.79 79.26
CA MET A 644 38.15 18.33 80.18
C MET A 644 36.93 19.28 80.20
N GLU A 645 37.17 20.59 80.14
CA GLU A 645 36.11 21.60 80.02
C GLU A 645 35.32 21.45 78.71
N ARG A 646 36.02 21.31 77.57
CA ARG A 646 35.43 21.09 76.23
C ARG A 646 34.69 19.77 76.11
N GLU A 647 35.19 18.68 76.68
CA GLU A 647 34.47 17.40 76.75
C GLU A 647 33.15 17.56 77.51
N GLY A 648 33.15 18.38 78.58
CA GLY A 648 31.95 18.76 79.32
C GLY A 648 30.94 19.52 78.45
N GLU A 649 31.39 20.48 77.65
CA GLU A 649 30.55 21.23 76.70
C GLU A 649 30.01 20.33 75.58
N ILE A 650 30.84 19.50 74.96
CA ILE A 650 30.45 18.53 73.93
C ILE A 650 29.42 17.54 74.48
N ARG A 651 29.57 17.10 75.75
CA ARG A 651 28.58 16.23 76.41
C ARG A 651 27.24 16.94 76.64
N LYS A 652 27.25 18.23 77.02
CA LYS A 652 26.04 19.06 77.14
C LYS A 652 25.36 19.27 75.78
N LEU A 653 26.11 19.62 74.74
CA LEU A 653 25.60 19.80 73.37
C LEU A 653 24.97 18.51 72.83
N LYS A 654 25.65 17.36 72.98
CA LYS A 654 25.09 16.04 72.59
C LYS A 654 23.79 15.70 73.33
N ALA A 655 23.70 16.03 74.62
CA ALA A 655 22.48 15.81 75.40
C ALA A 655 21.34 16.75 74.97
N SER A 656 21.63 18.03 74.67
CA SER A 656 20.69 19.00 74.09
C SER A 656 20.14 18.48 72.75
N LEU A 657 21.03 18.22 71.80
CA LEU A 657 20.69 17.74 70.45
C LEU A 657 19.87 16.46 70.47
N LYS A 658 20.22 15.49 71.32
CA LYS A 658 19.41 14.28 71.47
C LYS A 658 18.00 14.62 71.95
N LYS A 659 17.86 15.38 73.04
CA LYS A 659 16.56 15.79 73.58
C LYS A 659 15.70 16.55 72.56
N ARG A 660 16.32 17.43 71.75
CA ARG A 660 15.64 18.16 70.67
C ARG A 660 15.18 17.25 69.55
N ARG A 661 16.05 16.33 69.08
CA ARG A 661 15.71 15.34 68.04
C ARG A 661 14.56 14.44 68.48
N ASP A 662 14.66 13.85 69.67
CA ASP A 662 13.63 12.97 70.24
C ASP A 662 12.27 13.71 70.32
N ALA A 663 12.28 15.00 70.71
CA ALA A 663 11.07 15.84 70.76
C ALA A 663 10.52 16.21 69.36
N ASN A 664 11.40 16.53 68.41
CA ASN A 664 11.04 16.89 67.04
C ASN A 664 10.53 15.69 66.24
N GLU A 665 11.05 14.48 66.49
CA GLU A 665 10.52 13.22 65.94
C GLU A 665 9.13 12.89 66.49
N ALA A 666 8.89 13.15 67.79
CA ALA A 666 7.56 13.04 68.38
C ALA A 666 6.57 14.06 67.80
N ASP A 667 7.00 15.32 67.60
CA ASP A 667 6.20 16.35 66.93
C ASP A 667 5.88 15.97 65.47
N GLN A 668 6.86 15.42 64.72
CA GLN A 668 6.68 14.94 63.35
C GLN A 668 5.69 13.76 63.29
N THR A 669 5.82 12.79 64.19
CA THR A 669 4.87 11.67 64.30
C THR A 669 3.45 12.15 64.63
N ALA A 670 3.34 13.16 65.50
CA ALA A 670 2.06 13.79 65.81
C ALA A 670 1.49 14.56 64.60
N LEU A 671 2.33 15.22 63.81
CA LEU A 671 1.93 15.92 62.58
C LEU A 671 1.39 14.95 61.51
N ASP A 672 2.08 13.84 61.25
CA ASP A 672 1.65 12.83 60.28
C ASP A 672 0.34 12.16 60.71
N ARG A 673 0.19 11.87 62.01
CA ARG A 673 -1.09 11.41 62.58
C ARG A 673 -2.22 12.43 62.36
N LYS A 674 -1.97 13.73 62.59
CA LYS A 674 -2.99 14.78 62.36
C LYS A 674 -3.42 14.84 60.89
N TYR A 675 -2.52 14.62 59.92
CA TYR A 675 -2.88 14.50 58.50
C TYR A 675 -3.72 13.26 58.18
N ALA A 676 -3.40 12.10 58.77
CA ALA A 676 -4.18 10.87 58.60
C ALA A 676 -5.60 10.95 59.19
N GLU A 677 -5.80 11.81 60.20
CA GLU A 677 -7.09 12.11 60.82
C GLU A 677 -7.94 13.14 60.03
N LEU A 678 -7.43 13.71 58.92
CA LEU A 678 -8.22 14.55 58.01
C LEU A 678 -9.01 13.67 57.04
N LYS A 679 -10.33 13.64 57.22
CA LYS A 679 -11.28 12.94 56.34
C LYS A 679 -12.48 13.81 56.04
N TYR A 680 -12.76 14.02 54.76
CA TYR A 680 -13.93 14.73 54.27
C TYR A 680 -14.26 14.26 52.85
N SER A 681 -15.55 14.25 52.49
CA SER A 681 -15.98 14.00 51.13
C SER A 681 -17.30 14.74 50.90
N ALA A 682 -17.42 15.45 49.80
CA ALA A 682 -18.63 16.17 49.44
C ALA A 682 -18.82 16.19 47.91
N GLU A 683 -20.08 16.13 47.50
CA GLU A 683 -20.50 16.44 46.14
C GLU A 683 -21.03 17.87 46.13
N LEU A 684 -20.34 18.76 45.42
CA LEU A 684 -20.59 20.20 45.42
C LEU A 684 -21.50 20.66 44.28
N PHE A 685 -21.58 19.86 43.21
CA PHE A 685 -22.39 20.15 42.04
C PHE A 685 -22.83 18.85 41.36
N GLN A 686 -24.09 18.76 40.94
CA GLN A 686 -24.53 17.68 40.07
C GLN A 686 -24.36 18.10 38.60
N PRO A 687 -23.47 17.45 37.82
CA PRO A 687 -23.27 17.79 36.43
C PRO A 687 -24.50 17.41 35.58
N PRO A 688 -24.68 18.02 34.40
CA PRO A 688 -25.62 17.55 33.39
C PRO A 688 -25.42 16.06 33.09
N LYS A 689 -26.47 15.33 32.68
CA LYS A 689 -26.31 13.93 32.28
C LYS A 689 -25.53 13.84 30.96
N ALA A 690 -24.63 12.86 30.88
CA ALA A 690 -24.00 12.48 29.62
C ALA A 690 -25.05 11.92 28.65
N ILE A 691 -24.82 12.11 27.36
CA ILE A 691 -25.70 11.65 26.29
C ILE A 691 -25.23 10.26 25.87
N GLN A 692 -26.09 9.25 26.04
CA GLN A 692 -25.84 7.93 25.48
C GLN A 692 -26.05 7.99 23.96
N VAL A 693 -24.97 7.80 23.22
CA VAL A 693 -24.98 7.78 21.75
C VAL A 693 -25.07 6.33 21.28
N GLN A 694 -26.09 6.03 20.48
CA GLN A 694 -26.20 4.74 19.78
C GLN A 694 -25.17 4.69 18.63
N ALA A 695 -24.64 3.50 18.36
CA ALA A 695 -23.68 3.26 17.28
C ALA A 695 -24.39 3.19 15.92
#